data_AF-R1GYF6-F1
#
_entry.id   AF-R1GYF6-F1
#
_cell.length_a   1.000
_cell.length_b   1.000
_cell.length_c   1.000
_cell.angle_alpha   90.00
_cell.angle_beta   90.00
_cell.angle_gamma   90.00
#
_symmetry.space_group_name_H-M   'P 1'
#
loop_
_entity.id
_entity.type
_entity.pdbx_description
1 polymer ?
#
loop_
_entity_poly.entity_id
_entity_poly.type
_entity_poly.pdbx_seq_one_letter_code
_entity_poly.pdbx_strand_id
1 'polypeptide(L)'
;MNNNNATRHLFTKFISRSVEGVWSPLRALRDGMLWLVPCLILSNTLVFISSLLDFFGFYAPTLQANLTELSAMLVELYPYFFAASISSMYAIYWRLARPPVVILNMAYVAVTAQVMGGDDKAVDTLLLFVGLTLPLYAVPLLSKTKRFRWTRILNSEIAGKPVKDSMNLMLPGVIVAGFVALVAMGLSWVYHLFDVEIMLQTLHNTDFENEPIESGAIFTTLNSVFWFLGIHGYYALTPLVEPLVHALEVNRSTVMAGGEAPNVMNLSTMALFVFVGGAGSTLGLAIAVLIFSKNTKMRLIALTSIPLGLFNINELLLFGLPIIFNLRLFLPFLLTPLINMWVAVLVLQTGLVTVPYTLAPLTSPVVINAYIATGGDLAAVAFQIAIVVMNIFVYLPFLKMQEKEASKQNVYLPSLDTTYTRKEEEAYVLSFDPVRESLLRLREIEVTQLQMESFSHREFFLEFQPQISCETRRVVGVEALIRVKDEDGNVELPGEFLPFFEKAKMLSDIDMWVVDKCVDQCHIWMGQGLEIPISVNITADTLANKSRIDRIVNRISSVPGLIHFEITEDALLGNEKMVGESIRRLHKVGASVHIDDFGTGYSSLSYLNRFDIDALKIDRSFVLALANDRGQKVFNGLIAIANELGMKIIVEGVETEEQYSYVARKHDIKVQGWYFSRSLAANDFLEFSSNRRLA
;
A
#
# COMPACT_ATOMS: atom_id res chain seq x y z
N MET A 1 -23.87 19.50 29.11
CA MET A 1 -22.59 18.76 29.04
C MET A 1 -22.42 17.87 27.79
N ASN A 2 -23.39 17.72 26.89
CA ASN A 2 -23.26 16.80 25.73
C ASN A 2 -22.73 17.41 24.42
N ASN A 3 -22.49 18.72 24.33
CA ASN A 3 -22.08 19.36 23.06
C ASN A 3 -20.56 19.44 22.83
N ASN A 4 -19.72 19.11 23.83
CA ASN A 4 -18.25 19.18 23.72
C ASN A 4 -17.61 17.90 23.13
N ASN A 5 -18.32 16.77 23.12
CA ASN A 5 -17.78 15.51 22.60
C ASN A 5 -17.93 15.41 21.07
N ALA A 6 -18.98 15.99 20.48
CA ALA A 6 -19.17 16.00 19.04
C ALA A 6 -18.16 16.92 18.33
N THR A 7 -17.89 18.11 18.89
CA THR A 7 -16.86 19.04 18.41
C THR A 7 -15.45 18.48 18.59
N ARG A 8 -15.13 17.85 19.73
CA ARG A 8 -13.84 17.15 19.89
C ARG A 8 -13.67 16.00 18.90
N HIS A 9 -14.73 15.24 18.62
CA HIS A 9 -14.67 14.11 17.67
C HIS A 9 -14.53 14.60 16.22
N LEU A 10 -15.22 15.67 15.83
CA LEU A 10 -15.05 16.32 14.54
C LEU A 10 -13.67 16.96 14.38
N PHE A 11 -13.15 17.61 15.43
CA PHE A 11 -11.84 18.25 15.43
C PHE A 11 -10.71 17.20 15.39
N THR A 12 -10.83 16.09 16.11
CA THR A 12 -9.87 14.98 16.03
C THR A 12 -9.94 14.24 14.69
N LYS A 13 -11.13 14.09 14.09
CA LYS A 13 -11.31 13.49 12.75
C LYS A 13 -10.83 14.41 11.61
N PHE A 14 -10.96 15.72 11.80
CA PHE A 14 -10.40 16.73 10.90
C PHE A 14 -8.88 16.75 11.01
N ILE A 15 -8.34 16.81 12.23
CA ILE A 15 -6.89 16.70 12.46
C ILE A 15 -6.36 15.38 11.92
N SER A 16 -6.98 14.23 12.16
CA SER A 16 -6.49 12.94 11.66
C SER A 16 -6.48 12.87 10.12
N ARG A 17 -7.50 13.43 9.45
CA ARG A 17 -7.53 13.54 7.98
C ARG A 17 -6.52 14.55 7.43
N SER A 18 -6.35 15.70 8.08
CA SER A 18 -5.38 16.73 7.68
C SER A 18 -3.93 16.28 7.93
N VAL A 19 -3.71 15.52 9.00
CA VAL A 19 -2.45 14.86 9.35
C VAL A 19 -2.15 13.81 8.27
N GLU A 20 -3.04 12.83 8.02
CA GLU A 20 -2.81 11.82 6.97
C GLU A 20 -2.58 12.42 5.57
N GLY A 21 -3.27 13.51 5.24
CA GLY A 21 -3.11 14.22 3.96
C GLY A 21 -1.74 14.88 3.75
N VAL A 22 -1.04 15.26 4.83
CA VAL A 22 0.30 15.90 4.77
C VAL A 22 1.42 14.87 4.98
N TRP A 23 1.20 13.85 5.81
CA TRP A 23 2.21 12.82 6.08
C TRP A 23 2.42 11.85 4.92
N SER A 24 1.40 11.61 4.07
CA SER A 24 1.53 10.71 2.92
C SER A 24 2.49 11.26 1.84
N PRO A 25 2.37 12.53 1.38
CA PRO A 25 3.35 13.15 0.48
C PRO A 25 4.77 13.22 1.05
N LEU A 26 4.91 13.64 2.32
CA LEU A 26 6.22 13.73 2.98
C LEU A 26 6.90 12.36 3.13
N ARG A 27 6.11 11.31 3.35
CA ARG A 27 6.60 9.94 3.38
C ARG A 27 7.07 9.48 2.00
N ALA A 28 6.30 9.73 0.95
CA ALA A 28 6.67 9.39 -0.42
C ALA A 28 7.94 10.14 -0.88
N LEU A 29 8.08 11.41 -0.50
CA LEU A 29 9.31 12.19 -0.70
C LEU A 29 10.50 11.48 -0.05
N ARG A 30 10.44 11.28 1.26
CA ARG A 30 11.52 10.65 2.03
C ARG A 30 11.88 9.26 1.48
N ASP A 31 10.89 8.41 1.26
CA ASP A 31 11.11 7.02 0.83
C ASP A 31 11.60 6.95 -0.62
N GLY A 32 11.13 7.84 -1.50
CA GLY A 32 11.65 7.98 -2.86
C GLY A 32 13.12 8.43 -2.86
N MET A 33 13.48 9.39 -2.02
CA MET A 33 14.86 9.86 -1.93
C MET A 33 15.84 8.81 -1.43
N LEU A 34 15.41 7.85 -0.57
CA LEU A 34 16.24 6.72 -0.17
C LEU A 34 16.74 5.89 -1.37
N TRP A 35 15.95 5.82 -2.44
CA TRP A 35 16.29 5.05 -3.64
C TRP A 35 17.41 5.70 -4.46
N LEU A 36 17.76 6.95 -4.15
CA LEU A 36 18.82 7.72 -4.82
C LEU A 36 20.19 7.59 -4.15
N VAL A 37 20.24 7.03 -2.94
CA VAL A 37 21.48 6.87 -2.18
C VAL A 37 22.60 6.20 -2.99
N PRO A 38 22.38 5.12 -3.79
CA PRO A 38 23.44 4.54 -4.61
C PRO A 38 24.01 5.50 -5.66
N CYS A 39 23.15 6.31 -6.29
CA CYS A 39 23.57 7.31 -7.29
C CYS A 39 24.35 8.46 -6.64
N LEU A 40 23.92 8.93 -5.46
CA LEU A 40 24.61 9.95 -4.67
C LEU A 40 25.98 9.47 -4.19
N ILE A 41 26.06 8.23 -3.70
CA ILE A 41 27.35 7.63 -3.29
C ILE A 41 28.28 7.53 -4.50
N LEU A 42 27.77 7.13 -5.67
CA LEU A 42 28.59 7.00 -6.87
C LEU A 42 29.20 8.34 -7.30
N SER A 43 28.40 9.39 -7.47
CA SER A 43 28.91 10.73 -7.84
C SER A 43 29.89 11.27 -6.80
N ASN A 44 29.57 11.16 -5.52
CA ASN A 44 30.43 11.65 -4.44
C ASN A 44 31.74 10.86 -4.36
N THR A 45 31.73 9.56 -4.70
CA THR A 45 32.95 8.75 -4.77
C THR A 45 33.87 9.20 -5.89
N LEU A 46 33.34 9.64 -7.04
CA LEU A 46 34.14 10.17 -8.15
C LEU A 46 34.86 11.47 -7.74
N VAL A 47 34.12 12.40 -7.13
CA VAL A 47 34.69 13.65 -6.58
C VAL A 47 35.69 13.36 -5.47
N PHE A 48 35.39 12.39 -4.62
CA PHE A 48 36.28 11.94 -3.55
C PHE A 48 37.61 11.39 -4.10
N ILE A 49 37.57 10.51 -5.10
CA ILE A 49 38.79 9.97 -5.72
C ILE A 49 39.60 11.09 -6.38
N SER A 50 38.94 12.01 -7.10
CA SER A 50 39.59 13.19 -7.70
C SER A 50 40.33 14.03 -6.65
N SER A 51 39.65 14.29 -5.53
CA SER A 51 40.19 15.05 -4.39
C SER A 51 41.32 14.33 -3.67
N LEU A 52 41.26 12.99 -3.57
CA LEU A 52 42.26 12.18 -2.90
C LEU A 52 43.57 12.11 -3.70
N LEU A 53 43.49 12.07 -5.03
CA LEU A 53 44.66 12.15 -5.90
C LEU A 53 45.41 13.46 -5.70
N ASP A 54 44.67 14.58 -5.65
CA ASP A 54 45.24 15.91 -5.41
C ASP A 54 45.90 15.99 -4.02
N PHE A 55 45.17 15.50 -3.01
CA PHE A 55 45.60 15.52 -1.63
C PHE A 55 46.92 14.76 -1.36
N PHE A 56 47.15 13.62 -2.02
CA PHE A 56 48.39 12.85 -1.89
C PHE A 56 49.50 13.30 -2.86
N GLY A 57 49.30 14.38 -3.60
CA GLY A 57 50.29 14.91 -4.55
C GLY A 57 50.43 14.08 -5.83
N PHE A 58 49.45 13.22 -6.15
CA PHE A 58 49.39 12.51 -7.41
C PHE A 58 48.73 13.39 -8.47
N TYR A 59 49.54 14.22 -9.14
CA TYR A 59 49.05 15.14 -10.15
C TYR A 59 48.71 14.43 -11.47
N ALA A 60 47.41 14.21 -11.71
CA ALA A 60 46.87 13.61 -12.92
C ALA A 60 45.68 14.45 -13.44
N PRO A 61 45.94 15.64 -14.03
CA PRO A 61 44.92 16.66 -14.26
C PRO A 61 43.83 16.19 -15.23
N THR A 62 44.18 15.39 -16.24
CA THR A 62 43.20 14.79 -17.16
C THR A 62 42.29 13.79 -16.47
N LEU A 63 42.83 12.93 -15.59
CA LEU A 63 42.03 11.97 -14.83
C LEU A 63 41.09 12.69 -13.84
N GLN A 64 41.60 13.69 -13.12
CA GLN A 64 40.83 14.49 -12.17
C GLN A 64 39.70 15.28 -12.87
N ALA A 65 40.00 15.89 -14.02
CA ALA A 65 38.99 16.56 -14.86
C ALA A 65 37.89 15.58 -15.28
N ASN A 66 38.27 14.42 -15.84
CA ASN A 66 37.31 13.40 -16.29
C ASN A 66 36.43 12.86 -15.14
N LEU A 67 37.00 12.63 -13.96
CA LEU A 67 36.24 12.18 -12.78
C LEU A 67 35.23 13.23 -12.32
N THR A 68 35.63 14.51 -12.35
CA THR A 68 34.78 15.63 -11.94
C THR A 68 33.67 15.87 -12.96
N GLU A 69 33.98 15.80 -14.26
CA GLU A 69 33.00 15.89 -15.35
C GLU A 69 31.98 14.76 -15.29
N LEU A 70 32.43 13.52 -15.08
CA LEU A 70 31.53 12.37 -14.92
C LEU A 70 30.59 12.55 -13.72
N SER A 71 31.09 13.11 -12.61
CA SER A 71 30.23 13.45 -11.47
C SER A 71 29.22 14.55 -11.82
N ALA A 72 29.62 15.59 -12.55
CA ALA A 72 28.74 16.68 -12.96
C ALA A 72 27.58 16.17 -13.84
N MET A 73 27.90 15.31 -14.83
CA MET A 73 26.89 14.65 -15.68
C MET A 73 25.87 13.83 -14.87
N LEU A 74 26.31 13.18 -13.78
CA LEU A 74 25.38 12.45 -12.89
C LEU A 74 24.47 13.40 -12.11
N VAL A 75 24.99 14.56 -11.67
CA VAL A 75 24.23 15.57 -10.92
C VAL A 75 23.15 16.21 -11.81
N GLU A 76 23.42 16.46 -13.09
CA GLU A 76 22.43 16.96 -14.06
C GLU A 76 21.21 16.04 -14.22
N LEU A 77 21.37 14.74 -13.95
CA LEU A 77 20.28 13.76 -14.01
C LEU A 77 19.42 13.72 -12.73
N TYR A 78 19.83 14.38 -11.65
CA TYR A 78 19.14 14.32 -10.36
C TYR A 78 17.68 14.79 -10.40
N PRO A 79 17.29 15.88 -11.08
CA PRO A 79 15.88 16.26 -11.21
C PRO A 79 15.00 15.13 -11.73
N TYR A 80 15.51 14.35 -12.68
CA TYR A 80 14.83 13.20 -13.27
C TYR A 80 14.79 12.02 -12.31
N PHE A 81 15.89 11.74 -11.60
CA PHE A 81 15.93 10.68 -10.61
C PHE A 81 15.01 10.97 -9.41
N PHE A 82 14.93 12.22 -8.94
CA PHE A 82 13.96 12.66 -7.95
C PHE A 82 12.53 12.44 -8.45
N ALA A 83 12.21 12.92 -9.65
CA ALA A 83 10.89 12.74 -10.23
C ALA A 83 10.52 11.27 -10.38
N ALA A 84 11.45 10.43 -10.84
CA ALA A 84 11.24 8.99 -11.03
C ALA A 84 11.02 8.26 -9.70
N SER A 85 11.90 8.45 -8.73
CA SER A 85 11.83 7.76 -7.43
C SER A 85 10.58 8.15 -6.62
N ILE A 86 10.28 9.45 -6.53
CA ILE A 86 9.12 9.95 -5.79
C ILE A 86 7.81 9.57 -6.49
N SER A 87 7.73 9.71 -7.82
CA SER A 87 6.51 9.33 -8.56
C SER A 87 6.25 7.82 -8.49
N SER A 88 7.28 6.98 -8.47
CA SER A 88 7.16 5.53 -8.27
C SER A 88 6.51 5.20 -6.92
N MET A 89 6.95 5.85 -5.83
CA MET A 89 6.37 5.68 -4.50
C MET A 89 4.94 6.23 -4.43
N TYR A 90 4.73 7.42 -4.99
CA TYR A 90 3.45 8.10 -4.87
C TYR A 90 2.37 7.48 -5.77
N ALA A 91 2.75 6.84 -6.88
CA ALA A 91 1.84 6.07 -7.74
C ALA A 91 1.17 4.91 -6.99
N ILE A 92 1.85 4.29 -6.02
CA ILE A 92 1.28 3.22 -5.17
C ILE A 92 0.07 3.78 -4.40
N TYR A 93 0.27 4.91 -3.72
CA TYR A 93 -0.78 5.57 -2.95
C TYR A 93 -2.00 5.95 -3.82
N TRP A 94 -1.75 6.42 -5.04
CA TRP A 94 -2.79 6.83 -5.99
C TRP A 94 -3.32 5.69 -6.87
N ARG A 95 -2.89 4.44 -6.63
CA ARG A 95 -3.29 3.22 -7.35
C ARG A 95 -3.11 3.35 -8.87
N LEU A 96 -1.98 3.90 -9.29
CA LEU A 96 -1.59 4.03 -10.69
C LEU A 96 -0.48 3.03 -11.05
N ALA A 97 -0.39 2.68 -12.33
CA ALA A 97 0.70 1.85 -12.84
C ALA A 97 2.01 2.63 -12.77
N ARG A 98 3.01 2.07 -12.07
CA ARG A 98 4.27 2.75 -11.75
C ARG A 98 5.10 3.11 -13.00
N PRO A 99 5.38 2.19 -13.95
CA PRO A 99 6.28 2.52 -15.06
C PRO A 99 5.79 3.68 -15.94
N PRO A 100 4.50 3.72 -16.39
CA PRO A 100 4.00 4.86 -17.17
C PRO A 100 4.01 6.18 -16.40
N VAL A 101 3.68 6.14 -15.09
CA VAL A 101 3.70 7.34 -14.25
C VAL A 101 5.12 7.89 -14.09
N VAL A 102 6.10 7.01 -13.87
CA VAL A 102 7.52 7.39 -13.75
C VAL A 102 8.00 8.06 -15.04
N ILE A 103 7.77 7.42 -16.18
CA ILE A 103 8.18 7.95 -17.49
C ILE A 103 7.52 9.30 -17.78
N LEU A 104 6.22 9.45 -17.50
CA LEU A 104 5.51 10.71 -17.66
C LEU A 104 6.10 11.81 -16.78
N ASN A 105 6.38 11.54 -15.51
CA ASN A 105 6.95 12.54 -14.60
C ASN A 105 8.38 12.95 -15.01
N MET A 106 9.20 12.02 -15.49
CA MET A 106 10.50 12.38 -16.08
C MET A 106 10.34 13.26 -17.32
N ALA A 107 9.40 12.93 -18.20
CA ALA A 107 9.10 13.76 -19.37
C ALA A 107 8.60 15.16 -18.98
N TYR A 108 7.80 15.28 -17.92
CA TYR A 108 7.33 16.56 -17.40
C TYR A 108 8.47 17.44 -16.84
N VAL A 109 9.48 16.83 -16.20
CA VAL A 109 10.71 17.55 -15.83
C VAL A 109 11.44 18.04 -17.07
N ALA A 110 11.59 17.20 -18.11
CA ALA A 110 12.23 17.59 -19.36
C ALA A 110 11.52 18.77 -20.04
N VAL A 111 10.18 18.74 -20.09
CA VAL A 111 9.36 19.85 -20.60
C VAL A 111 9.59 21.12 -19.78
N THR A 112 9.67 21.00 -18.45
CA THR A 112 9.92 22.15 -17.58
C THR A 112 11.31 22.75 -17.85
N ALA A 113 12.35 21.93 -17.96
CA ALA A 113 13.70 22.37 -18.31
C ALA A 113 13.73 23.14 -19.64
N GLN A 114 13.06 22.61 -20.66
CA GLN A 114 13.00 23.27 -21.97
C GLN A 114 12.27 24.63 -21.92
N VAL A 115 11.22 24.75 -21.10
CA VAL A 115 10.44 26.01 -20.96
C VAL A 115 11.24 27.08 -20.22
N MET A 116 12.10 26.68 -19.28
CA MET A 116 12.84 27.60 -18.44
C MET A 116 14.10 28.19 -19.10
N GLY A 117 14.62 27.57 -20.15
CA GLY A 117 15.85 28.01 -20.83
C GLY A 117 17.13 27.51 -20.12
N GLY A 118 18.13 27.08 -20.88
CA GLY A 118 19.11 26.09 -20.43
C GLY A 118 20.54 26.56 -20.08
N ASP A 119 20.82 27.86 -20.03
CA ASP A 119 22.21 28.34 -19.87
C ASP A 119 22.50 29.01 -18.50
N ASP A 120 21.61 28.85 -17.52
CA ASP A 120 21.71 29.53 -16.22
C ASP A 120 21.76 28.53 -15.05
N LYS A 121 22.81 28.62 -14.23
CA LYS A 121 22.98 27.79 -13.01
C LYS A 121 21.83 27.95 -12.00
N ALA A 122 21.16 29.10 -11.99
CA ALA A 122 19.98 29.31 -11.16
C ALA A 122 18.79 28.44 -11.62
N VAL A 123 18.67 28.19 -12.94
CA VAL A 123 17.65 27.30 -13.51
C VAL A 123 17.93 25.85 -13.13
N ASP A 124 19.19 25.40 -13.15
CA ASP A 124 19.56 24.04 -12.70
C ASP A 124 19.14 23.79 -11.24
N THR A 125 19.37 24.79 -10.39
CA THR A 125 18.94 24.75 -9.00
C THR A 125 17.41 24.63 -8.90
N LEU A 126 16.68 25.45 -9.66
CA LEU A 126 15.22 25.38 -9.67
C LEU A 126 14.70 24.04 -10.21
N LEU A 127 15.38 23.44 -11.18
CA LEU A 127 15.02 22.13 -11.71
C LEU A 127 15.14 21.00 -10.68
N LEU A 128 16.10 21.08 -9.75
CA LEU A 128 16.15 20.15 -8.60
C LEU A 128 14.88 20.26 -7.74
N PHE A 129 14.41 21.48 -7.47
CA PHE A 129 13.15 21.69 -6.74
C PHE A 129 11.94 21.20 -7.55
N VAL A 130 11.93 21.39 -8.87
CA VAL A 130 10.90 20.86 -9.75
C VAL A 130 10.88 19.33 -9.67
N GLY A 131 12.02 18.65 -9.73
CA GLY A 131 12.11 17.19 -9.61
C GLY A 131 11.49 16.63 -8.32
N LEU A 132 11.65 17.35 -7.20
CA LEU A 132 11.06 16.99 -5.91
C LEU A 132 9.55 17.27 -5.82
N THR A 133 9.11 18.41 -6.34
CA THR A 133 7.75 18.91 -6.13
C THR A 133 6.77 18.47 -7.22
N LEU A 134 7.24 18.26 -8.45
CA LEU A 134 6.42 17.94 -9.61
C LEU A 134 5.57 16.67 -9.41
N PRO A 135 6.12 15.55 -8.91
CA PRO A 135 5.33 14.34 -8.65
C PRO A 135 4.18 14.57 -7.67
N LEU A 136 4.32 15.52 -6.74
CA LEU A 136 3.34 15.77 -5.67
C LEU A 136 2.03 16.32 -6.21
N TYR A 137 2.04 17.01 -7.35
CA TYR A 137 0.83 17.48 -8.01
C TYR A 137 0.51 16.70 -9.28
N ALA A 138 1.50 16.27 -10.06
CA ALA A 138 1.28 15.57 -11.33
C ALA A 138 0.63 14.19 -11.13
N VAL A 139 1.08 13.39 -10.16
CA VAL A 139 0.52 12.04 -9.89
C VAL A 139 -0.94 12.09 -9.43
N PRO A 140 -1.36 12.94 -8.46
CA PRO A 140 -2.77 13.13 -8.14
C PRO A 140 -3.61 13.59 -9.32
N LEU A 141 -3.08 14.50 -10.14
CA LEU A 141 -3.79 14.98 -11.33
C LEU A 141 -4.02 13.85 -12.33
N LEU A 142 -2.99 13.03 -12.63
CA LEU A 142 -3.12 11.84 -13.47
C LEU A 142 -4.20 10.88 -12.94
N SER A 143 -4.24 10.66 -11.64
CA SER A 143 -5.26 9.80 -11.01
C SER A 143 -6.66 10.39 -11.12
N LYS A 144 -6.82 11.69 -10.88
CA LYS A 144 -8.11 12.38 -10.98
C LYS A 144 -8.62 12.45 -12.41
N THR A 145 -7.75 12.74 -13.38
CA THR A 145 -8.12 12.80 -14.79
C THR A 145 -8.46 11.41 -15.34
N LYS A 146 -7.71 10.36 -14.98
CA LYS A 146 -8.02 8.96 -15.36
C LYS A 146 -9.42 8.49 -14.96
N ARG A 147 -10.06 9.10 -13.94
CA ARG A 147 -11.42 8.73 -13.48
C ARG A 147 -12.50 9.07 -14.50
N PHE A 148 -12.27 10.06 -15.36
CA PHE A 148 -13.26 10.42 -16.37
C PHE A 148 -13.36 9.34 -17.44
N ARG A 149 -14.59 8.99 -17.82
CA ARG A 149 -14.82 7.93 -18.83
C ARG A 149 -14.23 8.28 -20.19
N TRP A 150 -14.30 9.55 -20.60
CA TRP A 150 -13.80 10.02 -21.90
C TRP A 150 -12.27 10.01 -22.02
N THR A 151 -11.54 9.90 -20.90
CA THR A 151 -10.07 9.83 -20.92
C THR A 151 -9.53 8.41 -20.96
N ARG A 152 -10.39 7.39 -20.90
CA ARG A 152 -10.00 5.97 -20.95
C ARG A 152 -10.21 5.42 -22.36
N ILE A 153 -9.12 5.02 -22.99
CA ILE A 153 -9.09 4.47 -24.35
C ILE A 153 -9.57 3.01 -24.34
N LEU A 154 -9.16 2.23 -23.35
CA LEU A 154 -9.47 0.80 -23.24
C LEU A 154 -10.33 0.52 -22.01
N ASN A 155 -11.51 -0.04 -22.25
CA ASN A 155 -12.44 -0.45 -21.19
C ASN A 155 -12.31 -1.95 -20.83
N SER A 156 -11.74 -2.77 -21.71
CA SER A 156 -11.57 -4.21 -21.55
C SER A 156 -10.10 -4.61 -21.40
N GLU A 157 -9.84 -5.78 -20.81
CA GLU A 157 -8.49 -6.33 -20.59
C GLU A 157 -7.99 -7.19 -21.75
N ILE A 158 -8.51 -6.96 -22.96
CA ILE A 158 -8.23 -7.77 -24.15
C ILE A 158 -6.71 -7.85 -24.46
N ALA A 159 -5.96 -6.79 -24.13
CA ALA A 159 -4.51 -6.72 -24.36
C ALA A 159 -3.66 -6.88 -23.07
N GLY A 160 -4.27 -7.33 -21.97
CA GLY A 160 -3.62 -7.42 -20.66
C GLY A 160 -3.61 -6.11 -19.87
N LYS A 161 -3.51 -6.24 -18.54
CA LYS A 161 -3.57 -5.11 -17.59
C LYS A 161 -2.48 -4.04 -17.80
N PRO A 162 -1.21 -4.34 -18.12
CA PRO A 162 -0.17 -3.32 -18.28
C PRO A 162 -0.40 -2.43 -19.50
N VAL A 163 -0.86 -3.04 -20.61
CA VAL A 163 -1.23 -2.31 -21.83
C VAL A 163 -2.43 -1.42 -21.55
N LYS A 164 -3.48 -1.96 -20.94
CA LYS A 164 -4.67 -1.19 -20.54
C LYS A 164 -4.31 -0.02 -19.62
N ASP A 165 -3.48 -0.24 -18.61
CA ASP A 165 -3.09 0.81 -17.67
C ASP A 165 -2.23 1.90 -18.33
N SER A 166 -1.33 1.53 -19.24
CA SER A 166 -0.51 2.48 -20.00
C SER A 166 -1.36 3.30 -20.98
N MET A 167 -2.22 2.64 -21.76
CA MET A 167 -3.11 3.31 -22.73
C MET A 167 -4.08 4.26 -22.04
N ASN A 168 -4.65 3.85 -20.90
CA ASN A 168 -5.57 4.69 -20.12
C ASN A 168 -4.89 5.85 -19.39
N LEU A 169 -3.56 5.93 -19.39
CA LEU A 169 -2.80 7.08 -18.91
C LEU A 169 -2.36 8.02 -20.04
N MET A 170 -2.53 7.68 -21.32
CA MET A 170 -2.10 8.56 -22.43
C MET A 170 -2.82 9.90 -22.44
N LEU A 171 -4.17 9.91 -22.48
CA LEU A 171 -4.92 11.16 -22.53
C LEU A 171 -4.83 11.97 -21.21
N PRO A 172 -4.96 11.34 -20.02
CA PRO A 172 -4.57 11.97 -18.75
C PRO A 172 -3.16 12.58 -18.80
N GLY A 173 -2.21 11.86 -19.39
CA GLY A 173 -0.82 12.26 -19.54
C GLY A 173 -0.65 13.55 -20.34
N VAL A 174 -1.34 13.68 -21.47
CA VAL A 174 -1.31 14.89 -22.31
C VAL A 174 -1.95 16.08 -21.59
N ILE A 175 -3.09 15.88 -20.93
CA ILE A 175 -3.79 16.94 -20.18
C ILE A 175 -2.90 17.47 -19.06
N VAL A 176 -2.28 16.56 -18.30
CA VAL A 176 -1.38 16.95 -17.21
C VAL A 176 -0.09 17.58 -17.75
N ALA A 177 0.41 17.16 -18.91
CA ALA A 177 1.55 17.82 -19.56
C ALA A 177 1.25 19.30 -19.86
N GLY A 178 0.06 19.60 -20.38
CA GLY A 178 -0.38 20.99 -20.62
C GLY A 178 -0.44 21.80 -19.33
N PHE A 179 -0.93 21.21 -18.25
CA PHE A 179 -0.93 21.87 -16.93
C PHE A 179 0.49 22.11 -16.40
N VAL A 180 1.39 21.12 -16.50
CA VAL A 180 2.80 21.27 -16.12
C VAL A 180 3.46 22.40 -16.91
N ALA A 181 3.26 22.46 -18.22
CA ALA A 181 3.81 23.51 -19.06
C ALA A 181 3.34 24.91 -18.61
N LEU A 182 2.06 25.07 -18.23
CA LEU A 182 1.55 26.32 -17.68
C LEU A 182 2.22 26.69 -16.34
N VAL A 183 2.44 25.71 -15.46
CA VAL A 183 3.19 25.93 -14.21
C VAL A 183 4.63 26.33 -14.50
N ALA A 184 5.29 25.67 -15.45
CA ALA A 184 6.65 25.98 -15.87
C ALA A 184 6.77 27.40 -16.46
N MET A 185 5.82 27.81 -17.31
CA MET A 185 5.75 29.18 -17.84
C MET A 185 5.52 30.20 -16.73
N GLY A 186 4.68 29.89 -15.74
CA GLY A 186 4.48 30.73 -14.57
C GLY A 186 5.74 30.86 -13.71
N LEU A 187 6.49 29.76 -13.50
CA LEU A 187 7.76 29.76 -12.79
C LEU A 187 8.83 30.57 -13.55
N SER A 188 8.95 30.37 -14.86
CA SER A 188 9.85 31.17 -15.72
C SER A 188 9.46 32.65 -15.68
N TRP A 189 8.18 32.97 -15.75
CA TRP A 189 7.72 34.36 -15.64
C TRP A 189 8.07 34.98 -14.28
N VAL A 190 7.88 34.26 -13.17
CA VAL A 190 8.30 34.69 -11.84
C VAL A 190 9.82 34.88 -11.79
N TYR A 191 10.59 33.94 -12.32
CA TYR A 191 12.05 34.01 -12.39
C TYR A 191 12.53 35.30 -13.08
N HIS A 192 11.97 35.62 -14.25
CA HIS A 192 12.29 36.84 -14.99
C HIS A 192 11.67 38.12 -14.39
N LEU A 193 10.50 38.04 -13.74
CA LEU A 193 9.84 39.21 -13.12
C LEU A 193 10.61 39.71 -11.90
N PHE A 194 11.11 38.79 -11.07
CA PHE A 194 11.88 39.13 -9.89
C PHE A 194 13.34 39.45 -10.20
N ASP A 195 13.74 39.30 -11.47
CA ASP A 195 15.11 39.48 -11.94
C ASP A 195 16.07 38.93 -10.89
N VAL A 196 15.92 37.64 -10.58
CA VAL A 196 16.62 37.00 -9.45
C VAL A 196 18.12 37.20 -9.59
N GLU A 197 18.61 37.37 -10.82
CA GLU A 197 19.94 37.82 -11.16
C GLU A 197 20.26 39.22 -10.60
N ILE A 198 19.39 40.23 -10.71
CA ILE A 198 19.52 41.52 -10.02
C ILE A 198 19.41 41.37 -8.50
N MET A 199 18.54 40.51 -7.94
CA MET A 199 18.49 40.34 -6.48
C MET A 199 19.77 39.67 -5.93
N LEU A 200 20.32 38.70 -6.66
CA LEU A 200 21.61 38.07 -6.42
C LEU A 200 22.78 39.03 -6.69
N GLN A 201 22.69 39.90 -7.70
CA GLN A 201 23.66 40.97 -7.96
C GLN A 201 23.52 42.13 -6.96
N THR A 202 22.35 42.36 -6.37
CA THR A 202 22.16 43.33 -5.29
C THR A 202 22.75 42.77 -4.01
N LEU A 203 22.63 41.45 -3.77
CA LEU A 203 23.45 40.73 -2.79
C LEU A 203 24.94 40.84 -3.12
N HIS A 204 25.33 40.76 -4.40
CA HIS A 204 26.72 40.92 -4.87
C HIS A 204 27.26 42.36 -4.73
N ASN A 205 26.38 43.38 -4.79
CA ASN A 205 26.72 44.82 -4.71
C ASN A 205 26.57 45.42 -3.29
N THR A 206 25.94 44.70 -2.36
CA THR A 206 26.19 44.90 -0.93
C THR A 206 27.58 44.36 -0.60
N ASP A 207 28.26 44.90 0.41
CA ASP A 207 29.62 44.53 0.88
C ASP A 207 29.85 43.03 1.24
N PHE A 208 29.01 42.08 0.79
CA PHE A 208 29.14 40.64 1.03
C PHE A 208 30.42 40.01 0.47
N GLU A 209 31.05 40.58 -0.57
CA GLU A 209 32.41 40.20 -0.98
C GLU A 209 33.45 40.50 0.10
N ASN A 210 33.20 41.53 0.92
CA ASN A 210 34.08 42.03 1.98
C ASN A 210 33.68 41.53 3.39
N GLU A 211 32.55 40.83 3.54
CA GLU A 211 32.03 40.33 4.81
C GLU A 211 31.90 38.79 4.83
N PRO A 212 33.02 38.03 4.89
CA PRO A 212 32.99 36.56 4.81
C PRO A 212 32.21 35.88 5.94
N ILE A 213 32.07 36.54 7.10
CA ILE A 213 31.32 36.02 8.25
C ILE A 213 29.83 35.99 7.95
N GLU A 214 29.26 37.07 7.42
CA GLU A 214 27.83 37.13 7.09
C GLU A 214 27.47 36.13 5.98
N SER A 215 28.30 36.10 4.92
CA SER A 215 28.19 35.12 3.83
C SER A 215 28.25 33.69 4.36
N GLY A 216 29.17 33.40 5.29
CA GLY A 216 29.27 32.11 5.97
C GLY A 216 28.00 31.75 6.77
N ALA A 217 27.38 32.70 7.46
CA ALA A 217 26.15 32.47 8.23
C ALA A 217 24.94 32.18 7.33
N ILE A 218 24.77 32.96 6.25
CA ILE A 218 23.70 32.78 5.28
C ILE A 218 23.86 31.43 4.58
N PHE A 219 25.07 31.13 4.09
CA PHE A 219 25.37 29.83 3.48
C PHE A 219 25.10 28.70 4.46
N THR A 220 25.54 28.81 5.73
CA THR A 220 25.32 27.77 6.74
C THR A 220 23.84 27.47 6.95
N THR A 221 23.04 28.53 7.08
CA THR A 221 21.60 28.44 7.28
C THR A 221 20.91 27.79 6.08
N LEU A 222 21.16 28.31 4.87
CA LEU A 222 20.51 27.83 3.66
C LEU A 222 20.96 26.42 3.30
N ASN A 223 22.24 26.09 3.46
CA ASN A 223 22.77 24.75 3.20
C ASN A 223 22.08 23.72 4.10
N SER A 224 21.94 23.98 5.40
CA SER A 224 21.20 23.09 6.31
C SER A 224 19.70 22.99 5.97
N VAL A 225 19.07 24.08 5.52
CA VAL A 225 17.66 24.03 5.08
C VAL A 225 17.51 23.18 3.82
N PHE A 226 18.38 23.35 2.83
CA PHE A 226 18.32 22.59 1.58
C PHE A 226 18.58 21.11 1.83
N TRP A 227 19.59 20.77 2.63
CA TRP A 227 19.84 19.39 3.01
C TRP A 227 18.70 18.77 3.80
N PHE A 228 18.00 19.55 4.65
CA PHE A 228 16.80 19.08 5.33
C PHE A 228 15.65 18.76 4.37
N LEU A 229 15.53 19.52 3.27
CA LEU A 229 14.60 19.27 2.17
C LEU A 229 15.10 18.18 1.21
N GLY A 230 16.32 17.68 1.41
CA GLY A 230 16.93 16.65 0.58
C GLY A 230 17.68 17.16 -0.65
N ILE A 231 17.89 18.47 -0.76
CA ILE A 231 18.62 19.11 -1.86
C ILE A 231 20.06 19.32 -1.41
N HIS A 232 21.02 18.97 -2.26
CA HIS A 232 22.43 19.13 -1.97
C HIS A 232 22.81 20.62 -1.98
N GLY A 233 22.96 21.22 -0.78
CA GLY A 233 23.06 22.68 -0.65
C GLY A 233 24.27 23.32 -1.33
N TYR A 234 25.41 22.62 -1.43
CA TYR A 234 26.63 23.14 -2.09
C TYR A 234 26.39 23.58 -3.55
N TYR A 235 25.78 22.71 -4.37
CA TYR A 235 25.52 23.02 -5.79
C TYR A 235 24.43 24.09 -5.94
N ALA A 236 23.39 24.00 -5.12
CA ALA A 236 22.26 24.93 -5.14
C ALA A 236 22.60 26.35 -4.63
N LEU A 237 23.71 26.49 -3.90
CA LEU A 237 24.13 27.76 -3.28
C LEU A 237 25.50 28.20 -3.80
N THR A 238 25.91 27.75 -4.99
CA THR A 238 27.20 28.11 -5.60
C THR A 238 27.50 29.63 -5.57
N PRO A 239 26.55 30.54 -5.86
CA PRO A 239 26.82 31.98 -5.77
C PRO A 239 27.22 32.47 -4.37
N LEU A 240 26.79 31.78 -3.31
CA LEU A 240 27.15 32.11 -1.93
C LEU A 240 28.48 31.49 -1.51
N VAL A 241 29.05 30.59 -2.32
CA VAL A 241 30.37 29.98 -2.08
C VAL A 241 31.49 30.89 -2.58
N GLU A 242 31.26 31.68 -3.64
CA GLU A 242 32.28 32.52 -4.27
C GLU A 242 32.97 33.51 -3.31
N PRO A 243 32.26 34.26 -2.43
CA PRO A 243 32.90 35.13 -1.45
C PRO A 243 33.82 34.37 -0.48
N LEU A 244 33.44 33.14 -0.10
CA LEU A 244 34.22 32.29 0.80
C LEU A 244 35.48 31.73 0.14
N VAL A 245 35.42 31.47 -1.18
CA VAL A 245 36.58 31.10 -1.99
C VAL A 245 37.53 32.28 -2.12
N HIS A 246 36.99 33.48 -2.39
CA HIS A 246 37.80 34.69 -2.49
C HIS A 246 38.54 34.99 -1.19
N ALA A 247 37.84 34.92 -0.04
CA ALA A 247 38.44 35.09 1.28
C ALA A 247 39.60 34.13 1.56
N LEU A 248 39.50 32.88 1.09
CA LEU A 248 40.57 31.88 1.20
C LEU A 248 41.78 32.23 0.34
N GLU A 249 41.55 32.73 -0.88
CA GLU A 249 42.64 33.12 -1.80
C GLU A 249 43.41 34.34 -1.27
N VAL A 250 42.70 35.29 -0.66
CA VAL A 250 43.32 36.43 0.05
C VAL A 250 44.18 35.94 1.23
N ASN A 251 43.69 34.97 2.02
CA ASN A 251 44.49 34.37 3.09
C ASN A 251 45.75 33.70 2.54
N ARG A 252 45.59 32.88 1.49
CA ARG A 252 46.70 32.14 0.86
C ARG A 252 47.79 33.09 0.38
N SER A 253 47.42 34.12 -0.36
CA SER A 253 48.35 35.11 -0.90
C SER A 253 49.04 35.93 0.20
N THR A 254 48.31 36.32 1.25
CA THR A 254 48.87 37.07 2.38
C THR A 254 49.88 36.24 3.19
N VAL A 255 49.56 34.97 3.46
CA VAL A 255 50.47 34.05 4.17
C VAL A 255 51.71 33.73 3.33
N MET A 256 51.56 33.55 2.01
CA MET A 256 52.69 33.39 1.09
C MET A 256 53.61 34.62 1.04
N ALA A 257 53.06 35.81 1.27
CA ALA A 257 53.83 37.06 1.42
C ALA A 257 54.47 37.24 2.80
N GLY A 258 54.30 36.29 3.73
CA GLY A 258 54.83 36.33 5.09
C GLY A 258 53.96 37.08 6.11
N GLY A 259 52.73 37.44 5.74
CA GLY A 259 51.74 38.03 6.65
C GLY A 259 50.85 36.98 7.34
N GLU A 260 49.94 37.44 8.21
CA GLU A 260 48.91 36.60 8.83
C GLU A 260 47.64 36.59 7.97
N ALA A 261 46.91 35.47 7.98
CA ALA A 261 45.67 35.33 7.22
C ALA A 261 44.55 36.23 7.80
N PRO A 262 44.04 37.23 7.04
CA PRO A 262 43.11 38.23 7.57
C PRO A 262 41.67 37.72 7.76
N ASN A 263 41.23 36.76 6.94
CA ASN A 263 39.84 36.30 6.92
C ASN A 263 39.65 35.02 7.74
N VAL A 264 39.13 35.14 8.96
CA VAL A 264 38.83 33.99 9.82
C VAL A 264 37.75 33.07 9.23
N MET A 265 36.81 33.63 8.47
CA MET A 265 35.78 32.87 7.76
C MET A 265 36.14 32.78 6.28
N ASN A 266 36.22 31.55 5.77
CA ASN A 266 36.53 31.24 4.38
C ASN A 266 36.07 29.80 4.08
N LEU A 267 36.23 29.35 2.83
CA LEU A 267 35.76 28.02 2.42
C LEU A 267 36.41 26.88 3.23
N SER A 268 37.70 26.99 3.57
CA SER A 268 38.39 25.98 4.38
C SER A 268 37.89 25.99 5.83
N THR A 269 37.65 27.16 6.45
CA THR A 269 37.03 27.24 7.79
C THR A 269 35.68 26.50 7.82
N MET A 270 34.87 26.67 6.77
CA MET A 270 33.58 26.01 6.63
C MET A 270 33.72 24.49 6.56
N ALA A 271 34.67 23.99 5.77
CA ALA A 271 34.95 22.56 5.62
C ALA A 271 35.46 21.92 6.93
N LEU A 272 36.37 22.61 7.62
CA LEU A 272 37.13 22.05 8.74
C LEU A 272 36.40 22.10 10.06
N PHE A 273 35.67 23.19 10.31
CA PHE A 273 35.11 23.47 11.63
C PHE A 273 33.59 23.57 11.61
N VAL A 274 32.97 24.02 10.51
CA VAL A 274 31.52 24.17 10.44
C VAL A 274 30.82 22.87 10.07
N PHE A 275 31.19 22.24 8.95
CA PHE A 275 30.53 21.06 8.41
C PHE A 275 31.29 19.76 8.68
N VAL A 276 31.76 19.59 9.92
CA VAL A 276 32.52 18.39 10.32
C VAL A 276 31.64 17.14 10.21
N GLY A 277 31.98 16.26 9.29
CA GLY A 277 31.16 15.10 8.97
C GLY A 277 29.98 15.39 8.06
N GLY A 278 30.08 16.41 7.21
CA GLY A 278 29.06 16.79 6.23
C GLY A 278 28.03 17.81 6.73
N ALA A 279 26.92 17.92 6.01
CA ALA A 279 25.84 18.85 6.34
C ALA A 279 25.32 18.64 7.77
N GLY A 280 25.03 19.72 8.50
CA GLY A 280 24.60 19.66 9.90
C GLY A 280 25.67 19.17 10.89
N SER A 281 26.93 19.04 10.47
CA SER A 281 28.04 18.57 11.31
C SER A 281 27.80 17.18 11.90
N THR A 282 27.28 16.28 11.04
CA THR A 282 26.63 15.05 11.49
C THR A 282 27.53 13.95 12.02
N LEU A 283 28.86 14.10 11.96
CA LEU A 283 29.76 13.18 12.65
C LEU A 283 29.49 13.16 14.16
N GLY A 284 29.15 14.31 14.75
CA GLY A 284 28.72 14.39 16.14
C GLY A 284 27.41 13.64 16.41
N LEU A 285 26.45 13.70 15.47
CA LEU A 285 25.20 12.93 15.56
C LEU A 285 25.44 11.42 15.45
N ALA A 286 26.26 10.96 14.49
CA ALA A 286 26.57 9.55 14.33
C ALA A 286 27.19 8.97 15.62
N ILE A 287 28.14 9.69 16.21
CA ILE A 287 28.78 9.30 17.47
C ILE A 287 27.76 9.35 18.63
N ALA A 288 26.92 10.39 18.70
CA ALA A 288 25.87 10.49 19.72
C ALA A 288 24.90 9.29 19.65
N VAL A 289 24.51 8.88 18.45
CA VAL A 289 23.67 7.69 18.23
C VAL A 289 24.39 6.43 18.70
N LEU A 290 25.65 6.23 18.36
CA LEU A 290 26.39 5.03 18.76
C LEU A 290 26.56 4.88 20.28
N ILE A 291 26.80 5.99 20.96
CA ILE A 291 27.06 6.02 22.41
C ILE A 291 25.74 5.96 23.20
N PHE A 292 24.75 6.76 22.80
CA PHE A 292 23.57 7.01 23.65
C PHE A 292 22.28 6.36 23.17
N SER A 293 22.18 5.95 21.89
CA SER A 293 20.95 5.33 21.39
C SER A 293 20.81 3.89 21.86
N LYS A 294 19.59 3.49 22.21
CA LYS A 294 19.23 2.09 22.50
C LYS A 294 18.74 1.35 21.26
N ASN A 295 18.48 2.06 20.16
CA ASN A 295 17.93 1.47 18.95
C ASN A 295 19.03 0.83 18.08
N THR A 296 19.07 -0.50 18.03
CA THR A 296 20.05 -1.28 17.26
C THR A 296 20.10 -0.90 15.78
N LYS A 297 18.95 -0.56 15.17
CA LYS A 297 18.89 -0.16 13.75
C LYS A 297 19.58 1.18 13.52
N MET A 298 19.29 2.18 14.37
CA MET A 298 19.92 3.49 14.30
C MET A 298 21.43 3.40 14.54
N ARG A 299 21.85 2.55 15.48
CA ARG A 299 23.27 2.29 15.74
C ARG A 299 23.98 1.65 14.55
N LEU A 300 23.34 0.71 13.87
CA LEU A 300 23.92 0.07 12.68
C LEU A 300 24.14 1.10 11.55
N ILE A 301 23.13 1.94 11.29
CA ILE A 301 23.22 2.99 10.25
C ILE A 301 24.31 4.01 10.61
N ALA A 302 24.37 4.44 11.86
CA ALA A 302 25.43 5.33 12.34
C ALA A 302 26.82 4.68 12.16
N LEU A 303 26.97 3.41 12.55
CA LEU A 303 28.22 2.67 12.40
C LEU A 303 28.68 2.59 10.94
N THR A 304 27.76 2.26 10.02
CA THR A 304 28.07 2.15 8.59
C THR A 304 28.37 3.51 7.95
N SER A 305 27.85 4.60 8.52
CA SER A 305 28.07 5.95 7.99
C SER A 305 29.40 6.58 8.41
N ILE A 306 30.00 6.17 9.53
CA ILE A 306 31.23 6.81 10.04
C ILE A 306 32.40 6.78 9.04
N PRO A 307 32.71 5.66 8.36
CA PRO A 307 33.82 5.64 7.42
C PRO A 307 33.69 6.70 6.32
N LEU A 308 32.47 6.92 5.81
CA LEU A 308 32.17 7.97 4.83
C LEU A 308 32.12 9.37 5.49
N GLY A 309 31.58 9.46 6.70
CA GLY A 309 31.51 10.70 7.47
C GLY A 309 32.88 11.25 7.84
N LEU A 310 33.90 10.41 7.99
CA LEU A 310 35.29 10.84 8.14
C LEU A 310 35.82 11.57 6.90
N PHE A 311 35.18 11.42 5.74
CA PHE A 311 35.46 12.19 4.52
C PHE A 311 34.37 13.23 4.25
N ASN A 312 33.64 13.66 5.27
CA ASN A 312 32.50 14.60 5.18
C ASN A 312 31.36 14.15 4.24
N ILE A 313 31.25 12.86 3.94
CA ILE A 313 30.16 12.27 3.16
C ILE A 313 29.12 11.73 4.15
N ASN A 314 27.92 12.32 4.17
CA ASN A 314 26.92 12.02 5.20
C ASN A 314 25.55 11.61 4.67
N GLU A 315 25.40 11.41 3.37
CA GLU A 315 24.14 11.01 2.73
C GLU A 315 23.62 9.72 3.35
N LEU A 316 24.47 8.72 3.58
CA LEU A 316 24.05 7.46 4.21
C LEU A 316 23.40 7.69 5.58
N LEU A 317 23.89 8.67 6.34
CA LEU A 317 23.32 9.05 7.62
C LEU A 317 22.06 9.91 7.45
N LEU A 318 22.04 10.91 6.57
CA LEU A 318 20.89 11.80 6.33
C LEU A 318 19.65 11.07 5.82
N PHE A 319 19.87 10.10 4.95
CA PHE A 319 18.83 9.27 4.37
C PHE A 319 18.51 8.08 5.28
N GLY A 320 19.52 7.38 5.81
CA GLY A 320 19.33 6.18 6.64
C GLY A 320 18.76 6.46 8.03
N LEU A 321 19.28 7.46 8.74
CA LEU A 321 18.62 8.05 9.89
C LEU A 321 17.74 9.14 9.32
N PRO A 322 16.39 9.07 9.44
CA PRO A 322 15.50 9.97 8.73
C PRO A 322 15.65 11.39 9.30
N ILE A 323 16.65 12.14 8.84
CA ILE A 323 16.90 13.55 9.21
C ILE A 323 16.14 14.44 8.24
N ILE A 324 16.17 14.06 6.96
CA ILE A 324 15.38 14.69 5.90
C ILE A 324 13.89 14.63 6.22
N PHE A 325 13.22 15.78 6.16
CA PHE A 325 11.83 16.00 6.56
C PHE A 325 11.48 15.59 8.02
N ASN A 326 12.46 15.32 8.88
CA ASN A 326 12.23 15.04 10.29
C ASN A 326 12.33 16.32 11.13
N LEU A 327 11.19 16.95 11.36
CA LEU A 327 11.06 18.20 12.11
C LEU A 327 11.69 18.18 13.51
N ARG A 328 11.91 17.00 14.12
CA ARG A 328 12.51 16.87 15.46
C ARG A 328 14.02 17.01 15.43
N LEU A 329 14.65 16.48 14.38
CA LEU A 329 16.09 16.59 14.17
C LEU A 329 16.45 17.81 13.32
N PHE A 330 15.47 18.48 12.71
CA PHE A 330 15.70 19.72 11.96
C PHE A 330 16.40 20.80 12.79
N LEU A 331 15.92 21.04 14.02
CA LEU A 331 16.47 22.10 14.86
C LEU A 331 17.96 21.89 15.20
N PRO A 332 18.41 20.73 15.74
CA PRO A 332 19.83 20.52 15.96
C PRO A 332 20.61 20.43 14.65
N PHE A 333 20.03 19.94 13.56
CA PHE A 333 20.67 19.91 12.24
C PHE A 333 20.98 21.31 11.69
N LEU A 334 20.11 22.30 11.99
CA LEU A 334 20.31 23.70 11.65
C LEU A 334 21.26 24.40 12.64
N LEU A 335 21.04 24.21 13.95
CA LEU A 335 21.77 24.94 14.98
C LEU A 335 23.22 24.49 15.13
N THR A 336 23.52 23.19 14.99
CA THR A 336 24.88 22.66 15.21
C THR A 336 25.93 23.35 14.33
N PRO A 337 25.79 23.42 13.00
CA PRO A 337 26.79 24.10 12.17
C PRO A 337 26.82 25.61 12.43
N LEU A 338 25.70 26.26 12.77
CA LEU A 338 25.72 27.68 13.17
C LEU A 338 26.50 27.92 14.46
N ILE A 339 26.32 27.05 15.46
CA ILE A 339 27.10 27.09 16.71
C ILE A 339 28.58 26.88 16.39
N ASN A 340 28.91 25.89 15.55
CA ASN A 340 30.28 25.62 15.14
C ASN A 340 30.93 26.81 14.43
N MET A 341 30.18 27.47 13.55
CA MET A 341 30.64 28.66 12.85
C MET A 341 31.01 29.78 13.83
N TRP A 342 30.12 30.13 14.76
CA TRP A 342 30.41 31.18 15.74
C TRP A 342 31.56 30.82 16.69
N VAL A 343 31.63 29.57 17.12
CA VAL A 343 32.74 29.07 17.95
C VAL A 343 34.05 29.09 17.19
N ALA A 344 34.06 28.71 15.91
CA ALA A 344 35.24 28.78 15.05
C ALA A 344 35.73 30.22 14.86
N VAL A 345 34.82 31.15 14.55
CA VAL A 345 35.15 32.58 14.44
C VAL A 345 35.80 33.08 15.74
N LEU A 346 35.19 32.79 16.89
CA LEU A 346 35.73 33.23 18.19
C LEU A 346 37.12 32.67 18.45
N VAL A 347 37.34 31.37 18.26
CA VAL A 347 38.63 30.72 18.55
C VAL A 347 39.72 31.18 17.58
N LEU A 348 39.41 31.30 16.28
CA LEU A 348 40.36 31.77 15.29
C LEU A 348 40.78 33.23 15.53
N GLN A 349 39.85 34.10 15.94
CA GLN A 349 40.15 35.49 16.30
C GLN A 349 41.08 35.63 17.51
N THR A 350 41.10 34.65 18.43
CA THR A 350 42.03 34.69 19.57
C THR A 350 43.47 34.34 19.19
N GLY A 351 43.71 33.82 17.98
CA GLY A 351 45.01 33.32 17.55
C GLY A 351 45.43 32.00 18.20
N LEU A 352 44.54 31.35 18.99
CA LEU A 352 44.81 30.04 19.59
C LEU A 352 44.92 28.91 18.55
N VAL A 353 44.29 29.09 17.39
CA VAL A 353 44.29 28.16 16.27
C VAL A 353 44.62 28.95 15.02
N THR A 354 45.52 28.43 14.19
CA THR A 354 45.90 29.07 12.94
C THR A 354 44.72 29.15 11.98
N VAL A 355 44.52 30.33 11.38
CA VAL A 355 43.47 30.53 10.36
C VAL A 355 43.79 29.69 9.12
N PRO A 356 42.86 28.87 8.62
CA PRO A 356 43.07 28.09 7.40
C PRO A 356 43.38 28.98 6.19
N TYR A 357 44.42 28.63 5.45
CA TYR A 357 44.90 29.39 4.28
C TYR A 357 45.22 28.51 3.06
N THR A 358 45.14 27.18 3.18
CA THR A 358 45.21 26.28 2.02
C THR A 358 43.84 25.66 1.74
N LEU A 359 43.57 25.40 0.45
CA LEU A 359 42.33 24.76 0.03
C LEU A 359 42.38 23.28 0.42
N ALA A 360 41.56 22.90 1.38
CA ALA A 360 41.28 21.50 1.66
C ALA A 360 40.02 21.09 0.88
N PRO A 361 40.04 20.00 0.09
CA PRO A 361 38.83 19.49 -0.53
C PRO A 361 37.72 19.28 0.52
N LEU A 362 36.47 19.56 0.18
CA LEU A 362 35.34 19.35 1.09
C LEU A 362 35.23 17.89 1.55
N THR A 363 35.69 16.94 0.72
CA THR A 363 35.72 15.50 1.03
C THR A 363 37.04 15.02 1.65
N SER A 364 37.84 15.93 2.21
CA SER A 364 39.12 15.59 2.85
C SER A 364 38.91 14.86 4.19
N PRO A 365 39.80 13.92 4.55
CA PRO A 365 39.66 13.21 5.81
C PRO A 365 39.73 14.17 7.01
N VAL A 366 38.71 14.12 7.86
CA VAL A 366 38.64 14.81 9.15
C VAL A 366 39.91 14.47 9.96
N VAL A 367 40.37 15.41 10.79
CA VAL A 367 41.66 15.44 11.49
C VAL A 367 42.82 15.79 10.57
N ILE A 368 43.02 15.05 9.48
CA ILE A 368 44.17 15.27 8.58
C ILE A 368 44.00 16.60 7.82
N ASN A 369 42.76 16.91 7.43
CA ASN A 369 42.43 18.15 6.75
C ASN A 369 42.73 19.39 7.61
N ALA A 370 42.42 19.37 8.91
CA ALA A 370 42.67 20.48 9.82
C ALA A 370 44.16 20.74 9.98
N TYR A 371 44.97 19.68 10.07
CA TYR A 371 46.43 19.79 10.15
C TYR A 371 47.00 20.43 8.88
N ILE A 372 46.62 19.98 7.69
CA ILE A 372 47.20 20.47 6.42
C ILE A 372 46.71 21.87 6.08
N ALA A 373 45.42 22.15 6.29
CA ALA A 373 44.80 23.42 5.95
C ALA A 373 45.38 24.64 6.70
N THR A 374 45.99 24.35 7.85
CA THR A 374 46.54 25.32 8.81
C THR A 374 48.08 25.30 8.86
N GLY A 375 48.74 24.59 7.94
CA GLY A 375 50.20 24.55 7.88
C GLY A 375 50.87 23.67 8.95
N GLY A 376 50.15 22.69 9.50
CA GLY A 376 50.64 21.72 10.48
C GLY A 376 50.28 22.06 11.93
N ASP A 377 49.23 22.86 12.16
CA ASP A 377 48.83 23.24 13.51
C ASP A 377 48.10 22.09 14.23
N LEU A 378 48.69 21.61 15.33
CA LEU A 378 48.08 20.59 16.20
C LEU A 378 46.91 21.17 17.03
N ALA A 379 46.90 22.48 17.30
CA ALA A 379 45.79 23.12 17.98
C ALA A 379 44.52 23.08 17.11
N ALA A 380 44.66 23.23 15.80
CA ALA A 380 43.56 23.06 14.84
C ALA A 380 42.93 21.65 14.90
N VAL A 381 43.76 20.62 15.02
CA VAL A 381 43.29 19.23 15.19
C VAL A 381 42.53 19.05 16.51
N ALA A 382 43.11 19.52 17.61
CA ALA A 382 42.47 19.44 18.92
C ALA A 382 41.13 20.21 18.93
N PHE A 383 41.09 21.36 18.26
CA PHE A 383 39.89 22.18 18.14
C PHE A 383 38.79 21.49 17.31
N GLN A 384 39.15 20.85 16.19
CA GLN A 384 38.19 20.07 15.39
C GLN A 384 37.59 18.91 16.20
N ILE A 385 38.39 18.21 16.99
CA ILE A 385 37.91 17.15 17.90
C ILE A 385 36.98 17.74 18.96
N ALA A 386 37.32 18.89 19.54
CA ALA A 386 36.48 19.59 20.52
C ALA A 386 35.12 19.99 19.93
N ILE A 387 35.08 20.44 18.67
CA ILE A 387 33.84 20.71 17.92
C ILE A 387 33.00 19.44 17.79
N VAL A 388 33.59 18.30 17.41
CA VAL A 388 32.85 17.04 17.29
C VAL A 388 32.25 16.64 18.64
N VAL A 389 32.99 16.80 19.74
CA VAL A 389 32.50 16.54 21.10
C VAL A 389 31.35 17.48 21.46
N MET A 390 31.46 18.77 21.16
CA MET A 390 30.38 19.73 21.36
C MET A 390 29.12 19.34 20.58
N ASN A 391 29.27 18.94 19.31
CA ASN A 391 28.16 18.50 18.46
C ASN A 391 27.39 17.33 19.09
N ILE A 392 28.07 16.37 19.72
CA ILE A 392 27.43 15.26 20.44
C ILE A 392 26.45 15.80 21.50
N PHE A 393 26.87 16.80 22.28
CA PHE A 393 26.02 17.39 23.33
C PHE A 393 24.85 18.20 22.77
N VAL A 394 25.03 18.89 21.64
CA VAL A 394 23.94 19.61 20.96
C VAL A 394 22.86 18.64 20.45
N TYR A 395 23.26 17.50 19.87
CA TYR A 395 22.33 16.50 19.35
C TYR A 395 21.66 15.63 20.43
N LEU A 396 22.33 15.41 21.56
CA LEU A 396 21.88 14.53 22.64
C LEU A 396 20.44 14.75 23.15
N PRO A 397 19.98 15.99 23.46
CA PRO A 397 18.62 16.19 23.96
C PRO A 397 17.55 15.79 22.95
N PHE A 398 17.78 16.08 21.65
CA PHE A 398 16.84 15.74 20.58
C PHE A 398 16.80 14.24 20.31
N LEU A 399 17.95 13.57 20.38
CA LEU A 399 18.04 12.11 20.27
C LEU A 399 17.23 11.43 21.40
N LYS A 400 17.38 11.88 22.64
CA LYS A 400 16.62 11.35 23.79
C LYS A 400 15.11 11.59 23.64
N MET A 401 14.71 12.76 23.13
CA MET A 401 13.31 13.08 22.87
C MET A 401 12.71 12.13 21.82
N GLN A 402 13.44 11.86 20.74
CA GLN A 402 13.02 10.94 19.68
C GLN A 402 12.83 9.50 20.19
N GLU A 403 13.73 9.00 21.05
CA GLU A 403 13.63 7.65 21.62
C GLU A 403 12.46 7.47 22.59
N LYS A 404 12.14 8.50 23.38
CA LYS A 404 11.04 8.45 24.36
C LYS A 404 9.68 8.16 23.69
N GLU A 405 9.48 8.67 22.48
CA GLU A 405 8.27 8.40 21.69
C GLU A 405 8.37 7.13 20.86
N ALA A 406 9.55 6.78 20.34
CA ALA A 406 9.76 5.52 19.63
C ALA A 406 9.51 4.30 20.53
N SER A 407 9.78 4.39 21.84
CA SER A 407 9.49 3.32 22.81
C SER A 407 8.00 3.06 23.07
N LYS A 408 7.10 3.97 22.67
CA LYS A 408 5.65 3.84 22.89
C LYS A 408 4.91 3.12 21.77
N GLN A 409 5.58 2.82 20.67
CA GLN A 409 5.01 2.03 19.58
C GLN A 409 6.10 1.07 19.10
N ASN A 410 5.84 -0.24 19.17
CA ASN A 410 6.51 -1.17 18.27
C ASN A 410 6.05 -0.83 16.85
N VAL A 411 6.66 0.20 16.27
CA VAL A 411 6.41 0.60 14.89
C VAL A 411 7.14 -0.41 14.02
N TYR A 412 6.40 -1.42 13.59
CA TYR A 412 6.69 -2.02 12.30
C TYR A 412 6.72 -0.87 11.29
N LEU A 413 7.85 -0.69 10.61
CA LEU A 413 8.07 0.36 9.61
C LEU A 413 7.92 -0.29 8.22
N PRO A 414 6.71 -0.28 7.63
CA PRO A 414 6.50 -0.70 6.24
C PRO A 414 7.47 -0.01 5.27
N SER A 415 7.97 1.19 5.60
CA SER A 415 8.88 1.98 4.76
C SER A 415 10.29 1.38 4.58
N LEU A 416 10.69 0.39 5.39
CA LEU A 416 11.95 -0.34 5.22
C LEU A 416 11.71 -1.81 4.82
N ASP A 417 10.44 -2.22 4.76
CA ASP A 417 10.06 -3.56 4.32
C ASP A 417 9.83 -3.56 2.81
N THR A 418 10.94 -3.57 2.06
CA THR A 418 10.90 -3.73 0.60
C THR A 418 10.45 -5.14 0.20
N THR A 419 10.34 -6.09 1.15
CA THR A 419 9.90 -7.46 0.88
C THR A 419 8.47 -7.48 0.33
N TYR A 420 7.58 -6.60 0.79
CA TYR A 420 6.23 -6.48 0.23
C TYR A 420 6.21 -5.82 -1.14
N THR A 421 7.00 -4.76 -1.36
CA THR A 421 7.09 -4.09 -2.67
C THR A 421 7.70 -5.01 -3.72
N ARG A 422 8.71 -5.78 -3.33
CA ARG A 422 9.39 -6.76 -4.17
C ARG A 422 8.55 -8.00 -4.40
N LYS A 423 7.78 -8.47 -3.41
CA LYS A 423 6.78 -9.56 -3.60
C LYS A 423 5.58 -9.12 -4.42
N GLU A 424 5.12 -7.87 -4.31
CA GLU A 424 4.10 -7.31 -5.21
C GLU A 424 4.66 -7.10 -6.61
N GLU A 425 5.89 -6.62 -6.79
CA GLU A 425 6.52 -6.51 -8.13
C GLU A 425 6.79 -7.88 -8.74
N GLU A 426 7.27 -8.84 -7.96
CA GLU A 426 7.51 -10.21 -8.39
C GLU A 426 6.18 -10.92 -8.67
N ALA A 427 5.14 -10.72 -7.85
CA ALA A 427 3.78 -11.19 -8.15
C ALA A 427 3.16 -10.48 -9.36
N TYR A 428 3.42 -9.17 -9.54
CA TYR A 428 3.01 -8.39 -10.70
C TYR A 428 3.71 -8.99 -11.94
N VAL A 429 5.03 -8.98 -12.02
CA VAL A 429 5.82 -9.53 -13.14
C VAL A 429 5.50 -11.00 -13.42
N LEU A 430 5.35 -11.85 -12.40
CA LEU A 430 4.97 -13.26 -12.57
C LEU A 430 3.50 -13.47 -12.96
N SER A 431 2.63 -12.50 -12.67
CA SER A 431 1.23 -12.47 -13.17
C SER A 431 1.10 -11.94 -14.60
N PHE A 432 2.18 -11.38 -15.19
CA PHE A 432 2.19 -10.79 -16.54
C PHE A 432 2.96 -11.59 -17.58
N ASP A 433 3.13 -12.89 -17.39
CA ASP A 433 3.49 -13.75 -18.51
C ASP A 433 2.18 -14.21 -19.18
N PRO A 434 1.73 -13.57 -20.28
CA PRO A 434 0.52 -14.00 -20.98
C PRO A 434 0.67 -15.41 -21.54
N VAL A 435 1.89 -15.92 -21.75
CA VAL A 435 2.15 -17.31 -22.10
C VAL A 435 1.91 -18.20 -20.89
N ARG A 436 2.38 -17.83 -19.70
CA ARG A 436 2.06 -18.56 -18.45
C ARG A 436 0.58 -18.50 -18.12
N GLU A 437 -0.09 -17.37 -18.27
CA GLU A 437 -1.53 -17.22 -17.98
C GLU A 437 -2.38 -17.99 -18.99
N SER A 438 -1.98 -18.00 -20.27
CA SER A 438 -2.60 -18.86 -21.28
C SER A 438 -2.32 -20.34 -21.03
N LEU A 439 -1.10 -20.73 -20.63
CA LEU A 439 -0.76 -22.10 -20.24
C LEU A 439 -1.53 -22.54 -19.00
N LEU A 440 -1.67 -21.68 -17.99
CA LEU A 440 -2.47 -21.96 -16.79
C LEU A 440 -3.95 -22.10 -17.13
N ARG A 441 -4.49 -21.23 -17.99
CA ARG A 441 -5.86 -21.36 -18.51
C ARG A 441 -6.06 -22.63 -19.31
N LEU A 442 -5.13 -22.98 -20.19
CA LEU A 442 -5.17 -24.23 -20.95
C LEU A 442 -5.14 -25.43 -20.02
N ARG A 443 -4.29 -25.41 -18.99
CA ARG A 443 -4.21 -26.46 -17.98
C ARG A 443 -5.48 -26.56 -17.14
N GLU A 444 -6.08 -25.44 -16.78
CA GLU A 444 -7.35 -25.40 -16.04
C GLU A 444 -8.51 -25.94 -16.89
N ILE A 445 -8.55 -25.59 -18.18
CA ILE A 445 -9.51 -26.14 -19.15
C ILE A 445 -9.30 -27.65 -19.29
N GLU A 446 -8.05 -28.10 -19.45
CA GLU A 446 -7.69 -29.52 -19.60
C GLU A 446 -8.09 -30.33 -18.36
N VAL A 447 -7.79 -29.84 -17.16
CA VAL A 447 -8.20 -30.48 -15.90
C VAL A 447 -9.72 -30.54 -15.78
N THR A 448 -10.41 -29.43 -16.08
CA THR A 448 -11.87 -29.38 -16.03
C THR A 448 -12.48 -30.36 -17.05
N GLN A 449 -11.90 -30.46 -18.25
CA GLN A 449 -12.36 -31.37 -19.28
C GLN A 449 -12.17 -32.84 -18.88
N LEU A 450 -10.98 -33.22 -18.40
CA LEU A 450 -10.71 -34.58 -17.91
C LEU A 450 -11.65 -34.98 -16.77
N GLN A 451 -11.98 -34.03 -15.88
CA GLN A 451 -12.95 -34.26 -14.82
C GLN A 451 -14.37 -34.41 -15.37
N MET A 452 -14.79 -33.59 -16.33
CA MET A 452 -16.11 -33.74 -16.96
C MET A 452 -16.23 -35.07 -17.73
N GLU A 453 -15.16 -35.51 -18.39
CA GLU A 453 -15.09 -36.82 -19.03
C GLU A 453 -15.25 -37.96 -18.01
N SER A 454 -14.63 -37.86 -16.83
CA SER A 454 -14.80 -38.87 -15.79
C SER A 454 -16.24 -38.92 -15.25
N PHE A 455 -16.94 -37.78 -15.13
CA PHE A 455 -18.35 -37.76 -14.73
C PHE A 455 -19.31 -38.33 -15.77
N SER A 456 -18.93 -38.42 -17.04
CA SER A 456 -19.81 -38.95 -18.09
C SER A 456 -20.14 -40.45 -17.95
N HIS A 457 -19.32 -41.18 -17.20
CA HIS A 457 -19.49 -42.62 -16.93
C HIS A 457 -20.10 -42.90 -15.54
N ARG A 458 -20.39 -41.85 -14.75
CA ARG A 458 -20.88 -41.97 -13.39
C ARG A 458 -22.40 -41.92 -13.33
N GLU A 459 -22.97 -42.60 -12.33
CA GLU A 459 -24.41 -42.66 -12.13
C GLU A 459 -24.86 -41.63 -11.11
N PHE A 460 -25.68 -40.67 -11.55
CA PHE A 460 -26.32 -39.69 -10.66
C PHE A 460 -27.62 -40.28 -10.10
N PHE A 461 -27.81 -40.16 -8.79
CA PHE A 461 -29.03 -40.59 -8.11
C PHE A 461 -29.41 -39.62 -6.98
N LEU A 462 -30.61 -39.78 -6.43
CA LEU A 462 -31.13 -38.96 -5.34
C LEU A 462 -31.31 -39.81 -4.08
N GLU A 463 -30.89 -39.25 -2.95
CA GLU A 463 -31.31 -39.69 -1.63
C GLU A 463 -32.24 -38.64 -1.02
N PHE A 464 -33.10 -39.07 -0.11
CA PHE A 464 -34.13 -38.24 0.51
C PHE A 464 -33.90 -38.18 2.01
N GLN A 465 -33.64 -36.99 2.53
CA GLN A 465 -33.45 -36.78 3.97
C GLN A 465 -34.78 -36.38 4.64
N PRO A 466 -35.27 -37.13 5.65
CA PRO A 466 -36.53 -36.82 6.31
C PRO A 466 -36.51 -35.51 7.09
N GLN A 467 -37.58 -34.72 6.94
CA GLN A 467 -37.91 -33.56 7.77
C GLN A 467 -39.04 -33.93 8.75
N ILE A 468 -38.81 -33.78 10.04
CA ILE A 468 -39.71 -34.22 11.12
C ILE A 468 -40.34 -33.01 11.82
N SER A 469 -41.65 -33.05 12.05
CA SER A 469 -42.32 -32.05 12.90
C SER A 469 -41.96 -32.26 14.37
N CYS A 470 -41.49 -31.23 15.06
CA CYS A 470 -41.20 -31.33 16.49
C CYS A 470 -42.44 -31.64 17.33
N GLU A 471 -43.60 -31.14 16.92
CA GLU A 471 -44.87 -31.29 17.64
C GLU A 471 -45.45 -32.70 17.52
N THR A 472 -45.49 -33.22 16.30
CA THR A 472 -46.14 -34.52 16.02
C THR A 472 -45.17 -35.69 15.98
N ARG A 473 -43.86 -35.42 15.88
CA ARG A 473 -42.80 -36.40 15.59
C ARG A 473 -43.01 -37.20 14.29
N ARG A 474 -43.91 -36.74 13.42
CA ARG A 474 -44.20 -37.34 12.12
C ARG A 474 -43.33 -36.73 11.03
N VAL A 475 -43.12 -37.50 9.96
CA VAL A 475 -42.45 -37.01 8.74
C VAL A 475 -43.39 -36.05 8.02
N VAL A 476 -42.91 -34.85 7.70
CA VAL A 476 -43.71 -33.78 7.07
C VAL A 476 -43.13 -33.30 5.73
N GLY A 477 -41.95 -33.78 5.35
CA GLY A 477 -41.26 -33.43 4.12
C GLY A 477 -39.96 -34.20 3.97
N VAL A 478 -39.31 -34.04 2.84
CA VAL A 478 -37.95 -34.52 2.60
C VAL A 478 -37.13 -33.47 1.86
N GLU A 479 -35.81 -33.50 2.04
CA GLU A 479 -34.86 -32.82 1.17
C GLU A 479 -34.25 -33.82 0.18
N ALA A 480 -34.30 -33.49 -1.12
CA ALA A 480 -33.65 -34.29 -2.16
C ALA A 480 -32.18 -33.91 -2.26
N LEU A 481 -31.31 -34.87 -1.96
CA LEU A 481 -29.87 -34.71 -1.96
C LEU A 481 -29.27 -35.53 -3.10
N ILE A 482 -28.63 -34.85 -4.04
CA ILE A 482 -27.95 -35.50 -5.15
C ILE A 482 -26.71 -36.27 -4.67
N ARG A 483 -26.49 -37.43 -5.29
CA ARG A 483 -25.33 -38.30 -5.09
C ARG A 483 -24.80 -38.74 -6.43
N VAL A 484 -23.51 -39.03 -6.46
CA VAL A 484 -22.84 -39.61 -7.62
C VAL A 484 -22.24 -40.93 -7.22
N LYS A 485 -22.38 -41.95 -8.06
CA LYS A 485 -21.73 -43.25 -7.89
C LYS A 485 -20.72 -43.46 -9.00
N ASP A 486 -19.49 -43.85 -8.64
CA ASP A 486 -18.47 -44.24 -9.60
C ASP A 486 -18.66 -45.70 -10.10
N GLU A 487 -17.84 -46.13 -11.07
CA GLU A 487 -17.92 -47.48 -11.65
C GLU A 487 -17.60 -48.59 -10.63
N ASP A 488 -16.77 -48.29 -9.63
CA ASP A 488 -16.41 -49.20 -8.53
C ASP A 488 -17.48 -49.26 -7.43
N GLY A 489 -18.47 -48.36 -7.51
CA GLY A 489 -19.63 -48.29 -6.66
C GLY A 489 -19.48 -47.40 -5.41
N ASN A 490 -18.42 -46.61 -5.32
CA ASN A 490 -18.24 -45.60 -4.28
C ASN A 490 -19.19 -44.43 -4.51
N VAL A 491 -19.76 -43.91 -3.41
CA VAL A 491 -20.68 -42.78 -3.44
C VAL A 491 -19.95 -41.50 -3.08
N GLU A 492 -20.02 -40.52 -3.96
CA GLU A 492 -19.49 -39.17 -3.78
C GLU A 492 -20.59 -38.20 -3.35
N LEU A 493 -20.24 -37.32 -2.40
CA LEU A 493 -21.15 -36.32 -1.85
C LEU A 493 -21.12 -35.02 -2.66
N PRO A 494 -22.17 -34.18 -2.61
CA PRO A 494 -22.25 -32.92 -3.36
C PRO A 494 -21.02 -32.02 -3.24
N GLY A 495 -20.43 -31.91 -2.04
CA GLY A 495 -19.23 -31.10 -1.81
C GLY A 495 -17.97 -31.61 -2.55
N GLU A 496 -17.96 -32.88 -2.97
CA GLU A 496 -16.85 -33.49 -3.70
C GLU A 496 -16.96 -33.27 -5.21
N PHE A 497 -18.18 -33.16 -5.78
CA PHE A 497 -18.37 -33.06 -7.23
C PHE A 497 -19.01 -31.76 -7.74
N LEU A 498 -19.92 -31.11 -7.01
CA LEU A 498 -20.59 -29.89 -7.46
C LEU A 498 -19.61 -28.74 -7.81
N PRO A 499 -18.46 -28.54 -7.10
CA PRO A 499 -17.49 -27.52 -7.49
C PRO A 499 -16.95 -27.68 -8.92
N PHE A 500 -16.91 -28.90 -9.45
CA PHE A 500 -16.50 -29.12 -10.85
C PHE A 500 -17.58 -28.67 -11.83
N PHE A 501 -18.85 -28.96 -11.53
CA PHE A 501 -20.00 -28.50 -12.32
C PHE A 501 -20.17 -26.99 -12.27
N GLU A 502 -19.82 -26.35 -11.15
CA GLU A 502 -19.77 -24.89 -11.03
C GLU A 502 -18.72 -24.29 -11.98
N LYS A 503 -17.50 -24.83 -11.99
CA LYS A 503 -16.44 -24.41 -12.91
C LYS A 503 -16.82 -24.62 -14.38
N ALA A 504 -17.53 -25.71 -14.67
CA ALA A 504 -18.06 -25.99 -16.01
C ALA A 504 -19.33 -25.20 -16.37
N LYS A 505 -19.89 -24.41 -15.43
CA LYS A 505 -21.15 -23.65 -15.59
C LYS A 505 -22.36 -24.53 -15.92
N MET A 506 -22.39 -25.73 -15.35
CA MET A 506 -23.41 -26.76 -15.59
C MET A 506 -24.33 -27.01 -14.39
N LEU A 507 -24.17 -26.30 -13.27
CA LEU A 507 -25.04 -26.48 -12.08
C LEU A 507 -26.52 -26.32 -12.41
N SER A 508 -26.86 -25.36 -13.26
CA SER A 508 -28.23 -25.16 -13.68
C SER A 508 -28.83 -26.31 -14.49
N ASP A 509 -27.99 -27.13 -15.15
CA ASP A 509 -28.47 -28.32 -15.86
C ASP A 509 -28.66 -29.49 -14.87
N ILE A 510 -27.85 -29.54 -13.80
CA ILE A 510 -28.07 -30.40 -12.64
C ILE A 510 -29.39 -30.05 -11.94
N ASP A 511 -29.66 -28.75 -11.69
CA ASP A 511 -30.94 -28.30 -11.10
C ASP A 511 -32.14 -28.84 -11.89
N MET A 512 -32.10 -28.72 -13.23
CA MET A 512 -33.18 -29.22 -14.09
C MET A 512 -33.35 -30.74 -13.99
N TRP A 513 -32.25 -31.48 -13.96
CA TRP A 513 -32.27 -32.94 -13.83
C TRP A 513 -32.84 -33.37 -12.47
N VAL A 514 -32.41 -32.72 -11.37
CA VAL A 514 -32.91 -33.00 -10.01
C VAL A 514 -34.41 -32.73 -9.94
N VAL A 515 -34.88 -31.60 -10.47
CA VAL A 515 -36.32 -31.27 -10.52
C VAL A 515 -37.09 -32.33 -11.31
N ASP A 516 -36.59 -32.74 -12.48
CA ASP A 516 -37.25 -33.76 -13.31
C ASP A 516 -37.39 -35.09 -12.55
N LYS A 517 -36.33 -35.51 -11.83
CA LYS A 517 -36.31 -36.74 -11.02
C LYS A 517 -37.17 -36.66 -9.77
N CYS A 518 -37.23 -35.52 -9.10
CA CYS A 518 -38.10 -35.32 -7.94
C CYS A 518 -39.57 -35.41 -8.34
N VAL A 519 -39.96 -34.83 -9.48
CA VAL A 519 -41.33 -34.94 -10.01
C VAL A 519 -41.67 -36.39 -10.36
N ASP A 520 -40.76 -37.13 -11.00
CA ASP A 520 -40.97 -38.57 -11.25
C ASP A 520 -41.15 -39.34 -9.93
N GLN A 521 -40.33 -39.04 -8.91
CA GLN A 521 -40.42 -39.68 -7.60
C GLN A 521 -41.72 -39.34 -6.88
N CYS A 522 -42.23 -38.11 -6.99
CA CYS A 522 -43.54 -37.72 -6.47
C CYS A 522 -44.65 -38.59 -7.07
N HIS A 523 -44.66 -38.79 -8.40
CA HIS A 523 -45.66 -39.65 -9.05
C HIS A 523 -45.59 -41.10 -8.54
N ILE A 524 -44.38 -41.63 -8.34
CA ILE A 524 -44.17 -42.98 -7.78
C ILE A 524 -44.77 -43.07 -6.36
N TRP A 525 -44.44 -42.12 -5.48
CA TRP A 525 -44.93 -42.13 -4.10
C TRP A 525 -46.44 -41.88 -4.01
N MET A 526 -47.01 -41.02 -4.86
CA MET A 526 -48.46 -40.83 -4.96
C MET A 526 -49.16 -42.15 -5.34
N GLY A 527 -48.62 -42.91 -6.29
CA GLY A 527 -49.12 -44.24 -6.66
C GLY A 527 -49.05 -45.27 -5.51
N GLN A 528 -48.22 -45.02 -4.51
CA GLN A 528 -48.04 -45.84 -3.30
C GLN A 528 -48.80 -45.28 -2.08
N GLY A 529 -49.60 -44.21 -2.23
CA GLY A 529 -50.35 -43.59 -1.13
C GLY A 529 -49.52 -42.67 -0.23
N LEU A 530 -48.35 -42.22 -0.70
CA LEU A 530 -47.48 -41.27 -0.01
C LEU A 530 -47.49 -39.93 -0.75
N GLU A 531 -48.23 -38.97 -0.21
CA GLU A 531 -48.14 -37.57 -0.59
C GLU A 531 -47.27 -36.84 0.44
N ILE A 532 -46.06 -36.45 0.02
CA ILE A 532 -45.11 -35.75 0.88
C ILE A 532 -44.30 -34.74 0.05
N PRO A 533 -44.09 -33.50 0.54
CA PRO A 533 -43.34 -32.51 -0.22
C PRO A 533 -41.84 -32.84 -0.24
N ILE A 534 -41.22 -32.60 -1.39
CA ILE A 534 -39.78 -32.74 -1.67
C ILE A 534 -39.18 -31.34 -1.85
N SER A 535 -38.18 -31.01 -1.05
CA SER A 535 -37.42 -29.76 -1.16
C SER A 535 -36.19 -30.00 -2.04
N VAL A 536 -35.95 -29.08 -2.98
CA VAL A 536 -34.91 -29.17 -4.02
C VAL A 536 -34.05 -27.91 -3.99
N ASN A 537 -32.73 -28.09 -3.87
CA ASN A 537 -31.76 -27.02 -3.99
C ASN A 537 -31.73 -26.45 -5.42
N ILE A 538 -31.78 -25.12 -5.56
CA ILE A 538 -31.75 -24.44 -6.85
C ILE A 538 -30.80 -23.25 -6.85
N THR A 539 -30.02 -23.12 -7.93
CA THR A 539 -29.01 -22.07 -8.05
C THR A 539 -29.57 -20.71 -8.48
N ALA A 540 -28.83 -19.65 -8.16
CA ALA A 540 -29.13 -18.28 -8.59
C ALA A 540 -29.23 -18.13 -10.12
N ASP A 541 -28.37 -18.84 -10.86
CA ASP A 541 -28.35 -18.83 -12.32
C ASP A 541 -29.62 -19.43 -12.92
N THR A 542 -30.17 -20.46 -12.28
CA THR A 542 -31.46 -21.04 -12.68
C THR A 542 -32.60 -20.06 -12.41
N LEU A 543 -32.64 -19.43 -11.23
CA LEU A 543 -33.66 -18.41 -10.87
C LEU A 543 -33.59 -17.16 -11.76
N ALA A 544 -32.40 -16.77 -12.20
CA ALA A 544 -32.19 -15.64 -13.08
C ALA A 544 -32.56 -15.94 -14.55
N ASN A 545 -32.75 -17.21 -14.92
CA ASN A 545 -33.05 -17.61 -16.29
C ASN A 545 -34.55 -17.92 -16.49
N LYS A 546 -35.23 -17.02 -17.19
CA LYS A 546 -36.67 -17.12 -17.46
C LYS A 546 -37.09 -18.44 -18.12
N SER A 547 -36.36 -18.93 -19.12
CA SER A 547 -36.75 -20.13 -19.86
C SER A 547 -36.63 -21.41 -19.01
N ARG A 548 -35.65 -21.45 -18.10
CA ARG A 548 -35.50 -22.54 -17.14
C ARG A 548 -36.63 -22.55 -16.12
N ILE A 549 -36.97 -21.38 -15.58
CA ILE A 549 -38.12 -21.25 -14.68
C ILE A 549 -39.44 -21.60 -15.39
N ASP A 550 -39.63 -21.23 -16.66
CA ASP A 550 -40.77 -21.68 -17.47
C ASP A 550 -40.86 -23.22 -17.49
N ARG A 551 -39.73 -23.89 -17.74
CA ARG A 551 -39.65 -25.36 -17.76
C ARG A 551 -39.93 -25.98 -16.39
N ILE A 552 -39.36 -25.43 -15.32
CA ILE A 552 -39.59 -25.91 -13.94
C ILE A 552 -41.08 -25.79 -13.59
N VAL A 553 -41.68 -24.61 -13.80
CA VAL A 553 -43.10 -24.35 -13.52
C VAL A 553 -44.01 -25.32 -14.28
N ASN A 554 -43.73 -25.55 -15.57
CA ASN A 554 -44.49 -26.50 -16.38
C ASN A 554 -44.34 -27.94 -15.83
N ARG A 555 -43.14 -28.33 -15.44
CA ARG A 555 -42.86 -29.68 -14.95
C ARG A 555 -43.56 -29.97 -13.61
N ILE A 556 -43.42 -29.07 -12.64
CA ILE A 556 -43.99 -29.23 -11.29
C ILE A 556 -45.51 -29.03 -11.25
N SER A 557 -46.11 -28.43 -12.29
CA SER A 557 -47.57 -28.27 -12.38
C SER A 557 -48.35 -29.60 -12.33
N SER A 558 -47.69 -30.72 -12.63
CA SER A 558 -48.26 -32.07 -12.52
C SER A 558 -48.36 -32.61 -11.08
N VAL A 559 -47.65 -32.00 -10.13
CA VAL A 559 -47.58 -32.37 -8.71
C VAL A 559 -47.68 -31.11 -7.83
N PRO A 560 -48.78 -30.33 -7.93
CA PRO A 560 -48.89 -29.02 -7.30
C PRO A 560 -48.74 -29.13 -5.78
N GLY A 561 -47.89 -28.28 -5.20
CA GLY A 561 -47.64 -28.26 -3.75
C GLY A 561 -46.71 -29.34 -3.22
N LEU A 562 -46.22 -30.27 -4.05
CA LEU A 562 -45.33 -31.35 -3.60
C LEU A 562 -43.84 -31.09 -3.89
N ILE A 563 -43.50 -30.03 -4.61
CA ILE A 563 -42.10 -29.61 -4.81
C ILE A 563 -41.90 -28.25 -4.16
N HIS A 564 -40.86 -28.13 -3.35
CA HIS A 564 -40.40 -26.89 -2.71
C HIS A 564 -38.96 -26.61 -3.13
N PHE A 565 -38.54 -25.35 -3.07
CA PHE A 565 -37.22 -24.93 -3.51
C PHE A 565 -36.41 -24.34 -2.38
N GLU A 566 -35.14 -24.70 -2.31
CA GLU A 566 -34.19 -24.20 -1.33
C GLU A 566 -33.12 -23.38 -2.06
N ILE A 567 -32.88 -22.16 -1.56
CA ILE A 567 -32.00 -21.19 -2.19
C ILE A 567 -31.03 -20.63 -1.16
N THR A 568 -29.76 -20.51 -1.53
CA THR A 568 -28.76 -19.90 -0.65
C THR A 568 -29.00 -18.39 -0.48
N GLU A 569 -28.52 -17.81 0.62
CA GLU A 569 -28.61 -16.35 0.85
C GLU A 569 -27.98 -15.55 -0.31
N ASP A 570 -26.85 -16.03 -0.84
CA ASP A 570 -26.15 -15.38 -1.97
C ASP A 570 -26.97 -15.40 -3.27
N ALA A 571 -27.86 -16.37 -3.47
CA ALA A 571 -28.72 -16.41 -4.65
C ALA A 571 -29.70 -15.22 -4.71
N LEU A 572 -30.01 -14.62 -3.56
CA LEU A 572 -30.85 -13.43 -3.46
C LEU A 572 -30.12 -12.14 -3.84
N LEU A 573 -28.78 -12.15 -3.86
CA LEU A 573 -27.94 -10.99 -4.22
C LEU A 573 -27.85 -10.74 -5.73
N GLY A 574 -28.37 -11.66 -6.54
CA GLY A 574 -28.38 -11.58 -8.01
C GLY A 574 -29.31 -10.49 -8.56
N ASN A 575 -29.86 -10.72 -9.76
CA ASN A 575 -30.81 -9.78 -10.36
C ASN A 575 -32.16 -9.83 -9.60
N GLU A 576 -32.28 -9.00 -8.57
CA GLU A 576 -33.41 -8.90 -7.63
C GLU A 576 -34.78 -8.93 -8.32
N LYS A 577 -34.93 -8.23 -9.46
CA LYS A 577 -36.19 -8.21 -10.20
C LYS A 577 -36.54 -9.56 -10.83
N MET A 578 -35.56 -10.23 -11.43
CA MET A 578 -35.78 -11.53 -12.07
C MET A 578 -36.00 -12.62 -11.02
N VAL A 579 -35.18 -12.64 -9.96
CA VAL A 579 -35.33 -13.61 -8.86
C VAL A 579 -36.69 -13.47 -8.21
N GLY A 580 -37.12 -12.25 -7.89
CA GLY A 580 -38.45 -12.02 -7.32
C GLY A 580 -39.60 -12.39 -8.26
N GLU A 581 -39.44 -12.24 -9.57
CA GLU A 581 -40.43 -12.74 -10.54
C GLU A 581 -40.48 -14.27 -10.58
N SER A 582 -39.33 -14.92 -10.56
CA SER A 582 -39.22 -16.38 -10.54
C SER A 582 -39.87 -16.97 -9.29
N ILE A 583 -39.60 -16.42 -8.10
CA ILE A 583 -40.24 -16.84 -6.84
C ILE A 583 -41.77 -16.75 -6.94
N ARG A 584 -42.30 -15.58 -7.36
CA ARG A 584 -43.75 -15.40 -7.53
C ARG A 584 -44.38 -16.42 -8.49
N ARG A 585 -43.63 -16.88 -9.49
CA ARG A 585 -44.12 -17.86 -10.46
C ARG A 585 -44.11 -19.28 -9.92
N LEU A 586 -43.12 -19.63 -9.09
CA LEU A 586 -43.09 -20.90 -8.35
C LEU A 586 -44.25 -20.98 -7.35
N HIS A 587 -44.53 -19.89 -6.63
CA HIS A 587 -45.68 -19.82 -5.72
C HIS A 587 -47.03 -20.03 -6.42
N LYS A 588 -47.20 -19.53 -7.65
CA LYS A 588 -48.45 -19.70 -8.42
C LYS A 588 -48.79 -21.16 -8.72
N VAL A 589 -47.83 -22.06 -8.69
CA VAL A 589 -48.04 -23.52 -8.87
C VAL A 589 -47.97 -24.29 -7.54
N GLY A 590 -48.00 -23.57 -6.41
CA GLY A 590 -48.06 -24.12 -5.06
C GLY A 590 -46.70 -24.47 -4.45
N ALA A 591 -45.58 -24.16 -5.12
CA ALA A 591 -44.25 -24.43 -4.57
C ALA A 591 -43.85 -23.37 -3.55
N SER A 592 -43.42 -23.79 -2.36
CA SER A 592 -42.80 -22.91 -1.37
C SER A 592 -41.31 -22.72 -1.65
N VAL A 593 -40.77 -21.57 -1.25
CA VAL A 593 -39.35 -21.21 -1.37
C VAL A 593 -38.78 -21.01 0.04
N HIS A 594 -37.70 -21.72 0.33
CA HIS A 594 -36.99 -21.69 1.60
C HIS A 594 -35.59 -21.08 1.40
N ILE A 595 -35.13 -20.32 2.39
CA ILE A 595 -33.73 -19.89 2.42
C ILE A 595 -32.90 -20.94 3.14
N ASP A 596 -31.83 -21.39 2.48
CA ASP A 596 -30.87 -22.37 2.95
C ASP A 596 -29.62 -21.69 3.58
N ASP A 597 -28.94 -22.40 4.47
CA ASP A 597 -27.69 -21.98 5.13
C ASP A 597 -27.70 -20.58 5.78
N PHE A 598 -28.85 -20.15 6.31
CA PHE A 598 -29.00 -18.79 6.83
C PHE A 598 -28.04 -18.51 8.00
N GLY A 599 -27.19 -17.47 7.85
CA GLY A 599 -26.27 -17.00 8.89
C GLY A 599 -24.79 -17.35 8.67
N THR A 600 -24.42 -17.98 7.56
CA THR A 600 -23.03 -18.31 7.19
C THR A 600 -22.37 -17.25 6.26
N GLY A 601 -23.17 -16.34 5.66
CA GLY A 601 -22.75 -15.33 4.68
C GLY A 601 -22.90 -13.85 5.10
N TYR A 602 -22.86 -12.93 4.12
CA TYR A 602 -23.01 -11.47 4.35
C TYR A 602 -24.45 -11.13 4.75
N SER A 603 -24.69 -11.20 6.05
CA SER A 603 -25.98 -11.03 6.71
C SER A 603 -26.77 -9.83 6.20
N SER A 604 -27.89 -10.11 5.53
CA SER A 604 -28.85 -9.06 5.24
C SER A 604 -30.28 -9.55 5.45
N LEU A 605 -30.68 -9.53 6.73
CA LEU A 605 -32.08 -9.47 7.18
C LEU A 605 -32.94 -8.52 6.31
N SER A 606 -32.31 -7.53 5.66
CA SER A 606 -33.00 -6.60 4.77
C SER A 606 -33.57 -7.24 3.49
N TYR A 607 -33.09 -8.41 3.06
CA TYR A 607 -33.65 -9.15 1.91
C TYR A 607 -34.87 -10.00 2.26
N LEU A 608 -34.96 -10.48 3.51
CA LEU A 608 -36.15 -11.21 3.98
C LEU A 608 -37.43 -10.37 3.86
N ASN A 609 -37.31 -9.04 3.96
CA ASN A 609 -38.44 -8.13 3.79
C ASN A 609 -38.78 -7.82 2.32
N ARG A 610 -37.97 -8.26 1.36
CA ARG A 610 -38.14 -7.92 -0.08
C ARG A 610 -38.63 -9.08 -0.93
N PHE A 611 -38.33 -10.30 -0.51
CA PHE A 611 -38.78 -11.51 -1.18
C PHE A 611 -39.84 -12.18 -0.34
N ASP A 612 -40.83 -12.75 -1.02
CA ASP A 612 -41.87 -13.57 -0.39
C ASP A 612 -41.25 -14.96 -0.15
N ILE A 613 -40.81 -15.23 1.07
CA ILE A 613 -40.09 -16.44 1.46
C ILE A 613 -40.94 -17.19 2.50
N ASP A 614 -41.11 -18.50 2.31
CA ASP A 614 -42.02 -19.31 3.12
C ASP A 614 -41.35 -19.88 4.38
N ALA A 615 -40.07 -20.21 4.30
CA ALA A 615 -39.35 -20.82 5.41
C ALA A 615 -37.88 -20.44 5.47
N LEU A 616 -37.33 -20.55 6.69
CA LEU A 616 -35.94 -20.36 7.01
C LEU A 616 -35.32 -21.67 7.48
N LYS A 617 -34.28 -22.15 6.79
CA LYS A 617 -33.45 -23.26 7.25
C LYS A 617 -32.31 -22.71 8.11
N ILE A 618 -32.22 -23.20 9.33
CA ILE A 618 -31.20 -22.82 10.32
C ILE A 618 -30.09 -23.87 10.26
N ASP A 619 -28.91 -23.43 9.83
CA ASP A 619 -27.73 -24.28 9.66
C ASP A 619 -27.27 -24.96 10.98
N ARG A 620 -26.63 -26.13 10.81
CA ARG A 620 -26.05 -26.96 11.87
C ARG A 620 -25.16 -26.18 12.83
N SER A 621 -24.43 -25.16 12.37
CA SER A 621 -23.55 -24.36 13.23
C SER A 621 -24.29 -23.71 14.40
N PHE A 622 -25.55 -23.30 14.22
CA PHE A 622 -26.37 -22.73 15.30
C PHE A 622 -26.84 -23.81 16.29
N VAL A 623 -27.09 -25.02 15.81
CA VAL A 623 -27.44 -26.18 16.67
C VAL A 623 -26.24 -26.59 17.52
N LEU A 624 -25.03 -26.60 16.96
CA LEU A 624 -23.79 -26.85 17.71
C LEU A 624 -23.55 -25.75 18.76
N ALA A 625 -23.90 -24.50 18.46
CA ALA A 625 -23.75 -23.37 19.38
C ALA A 625 -24.70 -23.41 20.59
N LEU A 626 -25.74 -24.26 20.59
CA LEU A 626 -26.66 -24.43 21.72
C LEU A 626 -25.96 -24.92 23.01
N ALA A 627 -24.74 -25.46 22.88
CA ALA A 627 -23.90 -25.86 24.01
C ALA A 627 -23.48 -24.69 24.93
N ASN A 628 -23.65 -23.43 24.52
CA ASN A 628 -23.33 -22.26 25.33
C ASN A 628 -24.46 -21.22 25.37
N ASP A 629 -24.50 -20.40 26.43
CA ASP A 629 -25.56 -19.41 26.68
C ASP A 629 -25.68 -18.36 25.56
N ARG A 630 -24.57 -17.99 24.92
CA ARG A 630 -24.59 -17.00 23.83
C ARG A 630 -25.25 -17.58 22.58
N GLY A 631 -24.91 -18.81 22.21
CA GLY A 631 -25.52 -19.51 21.08
C GLY A 631 -27.01 -19.73 21.29
N GLN A 632 -27.44 -20.10 22.50
CA GLN A 632 -28.86 -20.18 22.85
C GLN A 632 -29.61 -18.86 22.64
N LYS A 633 -29.02 -17.72 23.02
CA LYS A 633 -29.62 -16.39 22.80
C LYS A 633 -29.71 -16.04 21.32
N VAL A 634 -28.67 -16.33 20.53
CA VAL A 634 -28.66 -16.09 19.08
C VAL A 634 -29.73 -16.94 18.39
N PHE A 635 -29.78 -18.24 18.70
CA PHE A 635 -30.79 -19.15 18.17
C PHE A 635 -32.22 -18.71 18.50
N ASN A 636 -32.47 -18.32 19.76
CA ASN A 636 -33.77 -17.79 20.17
C ASN A 636 -34.14 -16.47 19.44
N GLY A 637 -33.16 -15.61 19.18
CA GLY A 637 -33.36 -14.38 18.40
C GLY A 637 -33.73 -14.66 16.96
N LEU A 638 -33.07 -15.64 16.31
CA LEU A 638 -33.39 -16.07 14.95
C LEU A 638 -34.82 -16.62 14.84
N ILE A 639 -35.22 -17.48 15.79
CA ILE A 639 -36.58 -18.00 15.84
C ILE A 639 -37.60 -16.87 15.97
N ALA A 640 -37.34 -15.90 16.86
CA ALA A 640 -38.24 -14.77 17.04
C ALA A 640 -38.39 -13.95 15.74
N ILE A 641 -37.29 -13.66 15.05
CA ILE A 641 -37.33 -12.92 13.77
C ILE A 641 -38.12 -13.69 12.71
N ALA A 642 -37.89 -15.00 12.56
CA ALA A 642 -38.60 -15.81 11.57
C ALA A 642 -40.12 -15.83 11.85
N ASN A 643 -40.51 -16.00 13.11
CA ASN A 643 -41.92 -15.99 13.52
C ASN A 643 -42.60 -14.63 13.28
N GLU A 644 -41.93 -13.52 13.60
CA GLU A 644 -42.46 -12.16 13.36
C GLU A 644 -42.64 -11.86 11.86
N LEU A 645 -41.85 -12.50 11.00
CA LEU A 645 -41.97 -12.42 9.54
C LEU A 645 -42.97 -13.44 8.97
N GLY A 646 -43.59 -14.28 9.82
CA GLY A 646 -44.53 -15.31 9.38
C GLY A 646 -43.89 -16.48 8.63
N MET A 647 -42.57 -16.66 8.76
CA MET A 647 -41.83 -17.73 8.09
C MET A 647 -41.80 -19.00 8.94
N LYS A 648 -41.92 -20.16 8.29
CA LYS A 648 -41.71 -21.46 8.93
C LYS A 648 -40.23 -21.69 9.22
N ILE A 649 -39.92 -22.56 10.17
CA ILE A 649 -38.54 -22.81 10.59
C ILE A 649 -38.19 -24.29 10.41
N ILE A 650 -37.07 -24.53 9.75
CA ILE A 650 -36.46 -25.86 9.62
C ILE A 650 -35.09 -25.79 10.29
N VAL A 651 -34.79 -26.67 11.22
CA VAL A 651 -33.50 -26.71 11.94
C VAL A 651 -32.71 -27.92 11.49
N GLU A 652 -31.51 -27.68 10.98
CA GLU A 652 -30.64 -28.71 10.42
C GLU A 652 -29.55 -29.18 11.37
N GLY A 653 -29.02 -30.37 11.10
CA GLY A 653 -27.90 -30.93 11.84
C GLY A 653 -28.21 -31.27 13.30
N VAL A 654 -29.46 -31.66 13.59
CA VAL A 654 -29.83 -32.21 14.91
C VAL A 654 -29.32 -33.65 15.03
N GLU A 655 -28.35 -33.86 15.92
CA GLU A 655 -27.63 -35.14 16.05
C GLU A 655 -27.79 -35.81 17.42
N THR A 656 -28.23 -35.06 18.44
CA THR A 656 -28.36 -35.54 19.82
C THR A 656 -29.75 -35.28 20.40
N GLU A 657 -30.13 -36.07 21.41
CA GLU A 657 -31.40 -35.89 22.14
C GLU A 657 -31.46 -34.52 22.82
N GLU A 658 -30.34 -34.02 23.34
CA GLU A 658 -30.25 -32.74 24.03
C GLU A 658 -30.54 -31.58 23.06
N GLN A 659 -29.97 -31.63 21.86
CA GLN A 659 -30.25 -30.65 20.80
C GLN A 659 -31.72 -30.69 20.41
N TYR A 660 -32.26 -31.88 20.13
CA TYR A 660 -33.68 -32.04 19.79
C TYR A 660 -34.60 -31.54 20.90
N SER A 661 -34.34 -31.92 22.16
CA SER A 661 -35.09 -31.50 23.34
C SER A 661 -35.06 -29.99 23.58
N TYR A 662 -34.02 -29.30 23.14
CA TYR A 662 -33.97 -27.83 23.20
C TYR A 662 -34.82 -27.21 22.09
N VAL A 663 -34.67 -27.68 20.85
CA VAL A 663 -35.39 -27.18 19.67
C VAL A 663 -36.91 -27.44 19.79
N ALA A 664 -37.30 -28.63 20.26
CA ALA A 664 -38.70 -29.06 20.38
C ALA A 664 -39.52 -28.28 21.44
N ARG A 665 -38.89 -27.45 22.28
CA ARG A 665 -39.62 -26.55 23.21
C ARG A 665 -40.30 -25.38 22.51
N LYS A 666 -40.05 -25.22 21.21
CA LYS A 666 -40.55 -24.13 20.39
C LYS A 666 -41.65 -24.67 19.47
N HIS A 667 -42.68 -23.86 19.24
CA HIS A 667 -43.81 -24.21 18.38
C HIS A 667 -43.44 -24.08 16.90
N ASP A 668 -44.10 -24.89 16.06
CA ASP A 668 -44.02 -24.87 14.59
C ASP A 668 -42.60 -25.00 13.99
N ILE A 669 -41.76 -25.86 14.60
CA ILE A 669 -40.42 -26.17 14.09
C ILE A 669 -40.36 -27.55 13.45
N LYS A 670 -39.78 -27.61 12.26
CA LYS A 670 -39.33 -28.85 11.61
C LYS A 670 -37.85 -29.09 11.90
N VAL A 671 -37.44 -30.34 12.03
CA VAL A 671 -36.04 -30.71 12.26
C VAL A 671 -35.57 -31.73 11.25
N GLN A 672 -34.31 -31.60 10.86
CA GLN A 672 -33.59 -32.49 9.96
C GLN A 672 -32.22 -32.79 10.57
N GLY A 673 -31.84 -34.07 10.62
CA GLY A 673 -30.55 -34.45 11.19
C GLY A 673 -30.45 -35.92 11.56
N TRP A 674 -29.21 -36.36 11.83
CA TRP A 674 -28.88 -37.77 12.02
C TRP A 674 -29.46 -38.37 13.30
N TYR A 675 -29.94 -37.55 14.23
CA TYR A 675 -30.71 -38.03 15.38
C TYR A 675 -31.95 -38.84 14.95
N PHE A 676 -32.59 -38.46 13.84
CA PHE A 676 -33.74 -39.20 13.29
C PHE A 676 -33.33 -40.18 12.20
N SER A 677 -32.68 -39.67 11.15
CA SER A 677 -32.21 -40.46 10.02
C SER A 677 -31.19 -39.67 9.20
N ARG A 678 -30.26 -40.39 8.59
CA ARG A 678 -29.48 -39.89 7.44
C ARG A 678 -30.38 -39.81 6.20
N SER A 679 -29.83 -39.32 5.10
CA SER A 679 -30.49 -39.44 3.79
C SER A 679 -30.65 -40.91 3.40
N LEU A 680 -31.78 -41.24 2.78
CA LEU A 680 -32.19 -42.60 2.48
C LEU A 680 -32.49 -42.74 0.98
N ALA A 681 -32.27 -43.92 0.41
CA ALA A 681 -32.81 -44.22 -0.92
C ALA A 681 -34.35 -44.18 -0.90
N ALA A 682 -34.98 -43.96 -2.06
CA ALA A 682 -36.43 -43.75 -2.14
C ALA A 682 -37.27 -44.87 -1.50
N ASN A 683 -36.85 -46.13 -1.63
CA ASN A 683 -37.54 -47.29 -1.06
C ASN A 683 -37.37 -47.36 0.47
N ASP A 684 -36.15 -47.11 0.97
CA ASP A 684 -35.86 -47.10 2.41
C ASP A 684 -36.59 -45.93 3.10
N PHE A 685 -36.71 -44.80 2.42
CA PHE A 685 -37.50 -43.68 2.89
C PHE A 685 -38.99 -44.03 3.01
N LEU A 686 -39.55 -44.74 2.02
CA LEU A 686 -40.94 -45.17 2.07
C LEU A 686 -41.22 -46.04 3.31
N GLU A 687 -40.33 -47.00 3.61
CA GLU A 687 -40.39 -47.82 4.81
C GLU A 687 -40.20 -47.00 6.11
N PHE A 688 -39.24 -46.08 6.13
CA PHE A 688 -39.04 -45.18 7.25
C PHE A 688 -40.28 -44.33 7.54
N SER A 689 -40.95 -43.84 6.48
CA SER A 689 -42.13 -42.98 6.58
C SER A 689 -43.36 -43.73 7.11
N SER A 690 -43.55 -45.00 6.72
CA SER A 690 -44.70 -45.81 7.13
C SER A 690 -44.66 -46.14 8.63
N ASN A 691 -43.48 -46.46 9.16
CA ASN A 691 -43.25 -46.76 10.57
C ASN A 691 -43.52 -45.56 11.50
N ARG A 692 -43.45 -44.32 10.98
CA ARG A 692 -43.71 -43.08 11.75
C ARG A 692 -45.04 -42.41 11.42
N ARG A 693 -45.86 -42.98 10.53
CA ARG A 693 -47.24 -42.55 10.25
C ARG A 693 -48.26 -43.13 11.24
N LEU A 694 -47.93 -44.24 11.90
CA LEU A 694 -48.79 -44.93 12.87
C LEU A 694 -48.48 -44.49 14.32
N ALA A 695 -49.19 -43.47 14.79
CA ALA A 695 -49.49 -43.23 16.21
C ALA A 695 -50.86 -42.57 16.31
#